data_AF-A0AAN7ADJ8-F1
#
_entry.id   AF-A0AAN7ADJ8-F1
#
_cell.length_a   1.000
_cell.length_b   1.000
_cell.length_c   1.000
_cell.angle_alpha   90.00
_cell.angle_beta   90.00
_cell.angle_gamma   90.00
#
_symmetry.space_group_name_H-M   'P 1'
#
loop_
_entity.id
_entity.type
_entity.pdbx_description
1 polymer ?
#
loop_
_entity_poly.entity_id
_entity_poly.type
_entity_poly.pdbx_seq_one_letter_code
_entity_poly.pdbx_strand_id
1 'polypeptide(L)'
;MARIGEDVAAVDSPLLARSSEKTKVWGRTGARRSWFASLLASLPMILAPLVSLSTFIALQWFAGSLSAFFQAVLEQGFWHIYVEHGPQLTLKGVVAVVSWILFQAALFVYLPAELRTGQVTPAGNQLTYRLNGLQAWIITHAVYLGLCLSGVLDTAFIPRNWSELVAAANLAGWGVTAFAFVKAHAFPSHPADRKFSGNSRLTKWYPSDISNMAYQYQTRGHVELALELLTILHVLYVGDFFVHEDWYLGTIDIHHDHYGFYLAWGILCFLPTTYTIQAQYLGMYPSTASTTYLVVTFAIGVVGYVMFRIVNNQRTESRRVGKTFKIWGKTAQFIDAPYMTADGEKRESLLLCSGFWGWSRHANYVCDLVYSYSTCAMVHSTKLAVWTYAIFMTIILIHRTLRDEKRMAAKYGDAWVEYCQRVSWRLTMERHSQAVEKIAAAVRGFFDQGEPYRVFHGSSNSTRPSHGSAKQNIVDISMLSNILLVDPERRIALVEPNVPMDRLVEATLAHGLVPPVVMEFPGITVGGGYSGTSGESSSFRHGFFDDTINSVEIILGNGSVITASRTERADLFLGAAGAAGTLGIVTLVELRLETARKLVKTTYRRINTVGEAVAEIEAETKNEEVDYIDGIVFSQQHSVIITGELTDKKPADCQLRTFSNAGDPWFYMHVQDITKGLEEGGEVVEYIPLGEYLFRYDRAGFWVGRQGYTYFKVIPFCRFFRWLLDDYSHTRTLYHALHASGIAEKFVVQDLTLPYATAEKFVDWVDEEFGIWPLWLCPLRGRGLPTFHPVTEGPPGFEKAKEERKEEDGKKMSQPMLNIGVWGWGPQDYETFVRKNRGLEAKLAELGGRKWLYAHTYYTEREFWAEYDRTEYDALREKYFGTTLPTVYDKVKPKTRGMEGKKTGSGEKQKGSWLSTWPIGGVYGMVLATLSGDIGLHRKATWRYKGK
;
A
#
# COMPACT_ATOMS: atom_id res chain seq x y z
N MET A 1 -36.59 -44.79 -57.20
CA MET A 1 -35.13 -45.01 -57.26
C MET A 1 -34.51 -44.42 -55.99
N ALA A 2 -33.82 -45.29 -55.22
CA ALA A 2 -32.89 -45.06 -54.08
C ALA A 2 -33.07 -43.75 -53.26
N ARG A 3 -33.56 -43.71 -52.01
CA ARG A 3 -33.30 -44.45 -50.75
C ARG A 3 -31.99 -44.03 -50.05
N ILE A 4 -32.12 -43.79 -48.72
CA ILE A 4 -31.11 -43.70 -47.64
C ILE A 4 -30.59 -42.27 -47.40
N GLY A 5 -30.60 -41.66 -46.21
CA GLY A 5 -30.83 -42.13 -44.83
C GLY A 5 -29.60 -41.84 -43.94
N GLU A 6 -29.82 -41.01 -42.91
CA GLU A 6 -29.15 -40.99 -41.58
C GLU A 6 -27.68 -40.52 -41.37
N ASP A 7 -27.61 -39.57 -40.41
CA ASP A 7 -26.72 -39.47 -39.23
C ASP A 7 -25.28 -38.88 -39.22
N VAL A 8 -25.23 -37.61 -38.77
CA VAL A 8 -24.63 -37.07 -37.52
C VAL A 8 -23.11 -37.21 -37.21
N ALA A 9 -22.50 -36.02 -37.10
CA ALA A 9 -21.49 -35.51 -36.12
C ALA A 9 -19.96 -35.56 -36.38
N ALA A 10 -19.42 -34.32 -36.36
CA ALA A 10 -18.18 -33.82 -35.74
C ALA A 10 -16.80 -34.26 -36.27
N VAL A 11 -15.95 -33.26 -36.62
CA VAL A 11 -14.65 -32.95 -35.96
C VAL A 11 -13.95 -31.76 -36.69
N ASP A 12 -13.29 -30.95 -35.86
CA ASP A 12 -12.54 -29.70 -36.05
C ASP A 12 -11.34 -29.69 -37.04
N SER A 13 -11.15 -28.52 -37.72
CA SER A 13 -9.95 -27.63 -37.90
C SER A 13 -8.54 -28.22 -38.17
N PRO A 14 -7.42 -27.45 -38.44
CA PRO A 14 -7.16 -26.02 -38.78
C PRO A 14 -6.09 -25.81 -39.91
N LEU A 15 -5.71 -24.53 -40.18
CA LEU A 15 -4.49 -23.96 -40.87
C LEU A 15 -4.90 -23.02 -42.04
N LEU A 16 -4.54 -21.73 -42.18
CA LEU A 16 -3.47 -20.84 -41.70
C LEU A 16 -4.00 -19.39 -41.62
N ALA A 17 -3.90 -18.72 -40.47
CA ALA A 17 -2.95 -17.64 -40.18
C ALA A 17 -3.00 -16.38 -41.10
N ARG A 18 -3.80 -15.38 -40.69
CA ARG A 18 -3.51 -13.95 -40.91
C ARG A 18 -3.42 -13.26 -39.55
N SER A 19 -2.22 -12.78 -39.22
CA SER A 19 -1.88 -12.02 -38.02
C SER A 19 -2.15 -10.53 -38.20
N SER A 20 -2.36 -9.86 -37.04
CA SER A 20 -2.12 -8.45 -36.68
C SER A 20 -2.79 -7.34 -37.52
N GLU A 21 -3.38 -6.27 -36.99
CA GLU A 21 -3.33 -5.63 -35.67
C GLU A 21 -4.74 -5.14 -35.32
N LYS A 22 -5.17 -5.37 -34.07
CA LYS A 22 -6.28 -4.59 -33.51
C LYS A 22 -5.70 -3.23 -33.13
N THR A 23 -5.90 -2.22 -33.96
CA THR A 23 -5.66 -0.82 -33.62
C THR A 23 -6.40 -0.54 -32.31
N LYS A 24 -5.65 -0.41 -31.21
CA LYS A 24 -6.17 0.05 -29.92
C LYS A 24 -6.50 1.53 -30.06
N VAL A 25 -7.63 1.84 -30.68
CA VAL A 25 -8.22 3.17 -30.59
C VAL A 25 -8.69 3.34 -29.15
N TRP A 26 -7.92 4.11 -28.38
CA TRP A 26 -8.22 4.40 -26.99
C TRP A 26 -9.47 5.30 -26.90
N GLY A 27 -10.45 4.83 -26.12
CA GLY A 27 -11.80 5.34 -25.99
C GLY A 27 -12.69 4.24 -25.37
N ARG A 28 -13.84 4.58 -24.78
CA ARG A 28 -14.72 3.64 -24.05
C ARG A 28 -15.39 2.53 -24.90
N THR A 29 -14.81 2.13 -26.03
CA THR A 29 -15.34 1.10 -26.91
C THR A 29 -14.56 -0.20 -26.76
N GLY A 30 -15.20 -1.22 -26.21
CA GLY A 30 -14.67 -2.59 -26.24
C GLY A 30 -15.42 -3.63 -25.43
N ALA A 31 -16.15 -3.24 -24.37
CA ALA A 31 -16.89 -4.20 -23.55
C ALA A 31 -18.40 -4.06 -23.77
N ARG A 32 -19.10 -5.16 -24.06
CA ARG A 32 -20.56 -5.26 -23.86
C ARG A 32 -20.83 -4.88 -22.41
N ARG A 33 -21.27 -3.64 -22.16
CA ARG A 33 -21.63 -3.19 -20.82
C ARG A 33 -22.93 -3.86 -20.43
N SER A 34 -22.94 -4.49 -19.25
CA SER A 34 -24.17 -5.01 -18.65
C SER A 34 -25.20 -3.89 -18.51
N TRP A 35 -26.48 -4.20 -18.68
CA TRP A 35 -27.59 -3.28 -18.44
C TRP A 35 -27.51 -2.66 -17.03
N PHE A 36 -27.00 -3.43 -16.06
CA PHE A 36 -26.76 -2.97 -14.68
C PHE A 36 -25.69 -1.88 -14.61
N ALA A 37 -24.62 -1.99 -15.39
CA ALA A 37 -23.58 -0.94 -15.47
C ALA A 37 -24.09 0.34 -16.14
N SER A 38 -25.04 0.22 -17.08
CA SER A 38 -25.71 1.38 -17.69
C SER A 38 -26.68 2.06 -16.71
N LEU A 39 -27.40 1.27 -15.90
CA LEU A 39 -28.27 1.79 -14.83
C LEU A 39 -27.46 2.51 -13.74
N LEU A 40 -26.33 1.93 -13.30
CA LEU A 40 -25.43 2.59 -12.37
C LEU A 40 -24.82 3.87 -12.96
N ALA A 41 -24.56 3.91 -14.27
CA ALA A 41 -24.03 5.08 -14.95
C ALA A 41 -25.07 6.21 -15.14
N SER A 42 -26.38 5.93 -15.03
CA SER A 42 -27.43 6.94 -15.12
C SER A 42 -27.86 7.50 -13.75
N LEU A 43 -27.56 6.82 -12.64
CA LEU A 43 -27.81 7.30 -11.27
C LEU A 43 -27.35 8.75 -11.01
N PRO A 44 -26.14 9.19 -11.45
CA PRO A 44 -25.70 10.57 -11.23
C PRO A 44 -26.62 11.62 -11.86
N MET A 45 -27.39 11.27 -12.89
CA MET A 45 -28.33 12.20 -13.53
C MET A 45 -29.48 12.58 -12.60
N ILE A 46 -29.83 11.71 -11.65
CA ILE A 46 -30.87 11.96 -10.65
C ILE A 46 -30.23 12.49 -9.35
N LEU A 47 -29.14 11.85 -8.90
CA LEU A 47 -28.52 12.18 -7.61
C LEU A 47 -27.87 13.56 -7.61
N ALA A 48 -27.23 14.00 -8.70
CA ALA A 48 -26.51 15.28 -8.71
C ALA A 48 -27.45 16.50 -8.59
N PRO A 49 -28.59 16.58 -9.32
CA PRO A 49 -29.62 17.58 -9.05
C PRO A 49 -30.11 17.57 -7.60
N LEU A 50 -30.40 16.39 -7.03
CA LEU A 50 -30.84 16.28 -5.63
C LEU A 50 -29.79 16.83 -4.67
N VAL A 51 -28.51 16.52 -4.84
CA VAL A 51 -27.44 17.09 -4.00
C VAL A 51 -27.37 18.62 -4.12
N SER A 52 -27.52 19.17 -5.33
CA SER A 52 -27.57 20.62 -5.52
C SER A 52 -28.76 21.26 -4.81
N LEU A 53 -29.93 20.63 -4.88
CA LEU A 53 -31.16 21.10 -4.21
C LEU A 53 -31.05 20.99 -2.69
N SER A 54 -30.55 19.86 -2.18
CA SER A 54 -30.22 19.66 -0.77
C SER A 54 -29.25 20.71 -0.24
N THR A 55 -28.23 21.07 -1.03
CA THR A 55 -27.25 22.10 -0.63
C THR A 55 -27.90 23.47 -0.54
N PHE A 56 -28.78 23.81 -1.49
CA PHE A 56 -29.60 25.03 -1.44
C PHE A 56 -30.50 25.05 -0.20
N ILE A 57 -31.24 23.96 0.07
CA ILE A 57 -32.14 23.86 1.23
C ILE A 57 -31.34 24.00 2.53
N ALA A 58 -30.23 23.27 2.66
CA ALA A 58 -29.38 23.30 3.84
C ALA A 58 -28.80 24.69 4.08
N LEU A 59 -28.43 25.41 3.02
CA LEU A 59 -27.90 26.76 3.13
C LEU A 59 -28.97 27.75 3.62
N GLN A 60 -30.15 27.75 2.99
CA GLN A 60 -31.18 28.76 3.23
C GLN A 60 -32.00 28.51 4.51
N TRP A 61 -32.33 27.26 4.80
CA TRP A 61 -33.25 26.90 5.89
C TRP A 61 -32.55 26.34 7.13
N PHE A 62 -31.32 25.84 6.98
CA PHE A 62 -30.56 25.21 8.07
C PHE A 62 -29.23 25.91 8.35
N ALA A 63 -29.06 27.16 7.91
CA ALA A 63 -27.85 27.98 8.13
C ALA A 63 -26.54 27.26 7.76
N GLY A 64 -26.57 26.50 6.65
CA GLY A 64 -25.45 25.70 6.15
C GLY A 64 -25.13 24.45 6.97
N SER A 65 -25.95 24.09 7.96
CA SER A 65 -25.77 22.91 8.80
C SER A 65 -26.32 21.66 8.14
N LEU A 66 -25.44 20.89 7.47
CA LEU A 66 -25.84 19.62 6.84
C LEU A 66 -26.35 18.60 7.87
N SER A 67 -25.81 18.57 9.09
CA SER A 67 -26.30 17.65 10.13
C SER A 67 -27.73 17.96 10.55
N ALA A 68 -28.07 19.25 10.70
CA ALA A 68 -29.44 19.67 11.02
C ALA A 68 -30.40 19.35 9.86
N PHE A 69 -29.96 19.59 8.62
CA PHE A 69 -30.72 19.17 7.44
C PHE A 69 -30.98 17.65 7.41
N PHE A 70 -29.95 16.83 7.62
CA PHE A 70 -30.13 15.37 7.65
C PHE A 70 -31.00 14.89 8.80
N GLN A 71 -30.89 15.53 9.97
CA GLN A 71 -31.76 15.22 11.10
C GLN A 71 -33.22 15.55 10.78
N ALA A 72 -33.50 16.71 10.18
CA ALA A 72 -34.85 17.07 9.74
C ALA A 72 -35.40 16.11 8.67
N VAL A 73 -34.54 15.65 7.74
CA VAL A 73 -34.90 14.61 6.76
C VAL A 73 -35.25 13.26 7.42
N LEU A 74 -34.54 12.88 8.49
CA LEU A 74 -34.82 11.65 9.23
C LEU A 74 -36.12 11.75 10.05
N GLU A 75 -36.41 12.92 10.62
CA GLU A 75 -37.58 13.14 11.47
C GLU A 75 -38.87 13.34 10.66
N GLN A 76 -38.83 14.11 9.57
CA GLN A 76 -40.02 14.52 8.80
C GLN A 76 -40.15 13.81 7.45
N GLY A 77 -39.10 13.13 7.00
CA GLY A 77 -39.05 12.45 5.72
C GLY A 77 -38.49 13.32 4.58
N PHE A 78 -37.73 12.69 3.69
CA PHE A 78 -37.01 13.36 2.59
C PHE A 78 -37.92 14.20 1.69
N TRP A 79 -39.04 13.63 1.23
CA TRP A 79 -39.93 14.34 0.31
C TRP A 79 -40.70 15.47 0.98
N HIS A 80 -40.99 15.38 2.29
CA HIS A 80 -41.64 16.45 3.03
C HIS A 80 -40.75 17.70 3.05
N ILE A 81 -39.49 17.55 3.46
CA ILE A 81 -38.49 18.63 3.49
C ILE A 81 -38.33 19.28 2.10
N TYR A 82 -38.31 18.47 1.03
CA TYR A 82 -38.17 18.99 -0.33
C TYR A 82 -39.39 19.72 -0.86
N VAL A 83 -40.60 19.30 -0.48
CA VAL A 83 -41.84 20.01 -0.87
C VAL A 83 -41.98 21.30 -0.09
N GLU A 84 -41.63 21.29 1.20
CA GLU A 84 -41.77 22.45 2.08
C GLU A 84 -40.70 23.53 1.81
N HIS A 85 -39.45 23.12 1.65
CA HIS A 85 -38.30 24.04 1.60
C HIS A 85 -37.59 24.09 0.25
N GLY A 86 -38.03 23.28 -0.72
CA GLY A 86 -37.41 23.20 -2.04
C GLY A 86 -37.54 24.50 -2.85
N PRO A 87 -36.67 24.68 -3.87
CA PRO A 87 -36.72 25.86 -4.70
C PRO A 87 -37.96 25.90 -5.59
N GLN A 88 -38.52 27.09 -5.79
CA GLN A 88 -39.74 27.28 -6.55
C GLN A 88 -39.44 27.66 -7.99
N LEU A 89 -40.08 26.99 -8.96
CA LEU A 89 -39.95 27.36 -10.36
C LEU A 89 -40.95 28.47 -10.69
N THR A 90 -40.45 29.63 -11.12
CA THR A 90 -41.28 30.75 -11.56
C THR A 90 -40.98 31.10 -13.02
N LEU A 91 -41.92 31.77 -13.68
CA LEU A 91 -41.71 32.30 -15.03
C LEU A 91 -40.54 33.30 -15.06
N LYS A 92 -40.39 34.11 -14.01
CA LYS A 92 -39.32 35.11 -13.86
C LYS A 92 -37.94 34.46 -13.85
N GLY A 93 -37.75 33.40 -13.04
CA GLY A 93 -36.49 32.64 -12.98
C GLY A 93 -36.16 31.96 -14.30
N VAL A 94 -37.16 31.37 -14.98
CA VAL A 94 -36.99 30.75 -16.30
C VAL A 94 -36.56 31.77 -17.34
N VAL A 95 -37.26 32.91 -17.43
CA VAL A 95 -36.91 33.99 -18.37
C VAL A 95 -35.50 34.51 -18.08
N ALA A 96 -35.14 34.74 -16.82
CA ALA A 96 -33.80 35.19 -16.46
C ALA A 96 -32.69 34.22 -16.93
N VAL A 97 -32.85 32.92 -16.69
CA VAL A 97 -31.86 31.91 -17.12
C VAL A 97 -31.80 31.79 -18.65
N VAL A 98 -32.94 31.79 -19.33
CA VAL A 98 -33.00 31.69 -20.80
C VAL A 98 -32.41 32.94 -21.46
N SER A 99 -32.80 34.13 -21.02
CA SER A 99 -32.27 35.40 -21.52
C SER A 99 -30.75 35.48 -21.31
N TRP A 100 -30.24 35.02 -20.16
CA TRP A 100 -28.80 34.94 -19.92
C TRP A 100 -28.09 33.99 -20.89
N ILE A 101 -28.63 32.78 -21.08
CA ILE A 101 -28.08 31.78 -22.01
C ILE A 101 -28.03 32.34 -23.43
N LEU A 102 -29.12 32.96 -23.89
CA LEU A 102 -29.21 33.57 -25.22
C LEU A 102 -28.26 34.75 -25.38
N PHE A 103 -28.14 35.61 -24.36
CA PHE A 103 -27.22 36.73 -24.35
C PHE A 103 -25.77 36.28 -24.49
N GLN A 104 -25.33 35.32 -23.67
CA GLN A 104 -23.98 34.76 -23.74
C GLN A 104 -23.73 34.03 -25.08
N ALA A 105 -24.73 33.33 -25.62
CA ALA A 105 -24.63 32.72 -26.95
C ALA A 105 -24.46 33.78 -28.06
N ALA A 106 -25.18 34.90 -27.96
CA ALA A 106 -25.02 36.02 -28.88
C ALA A 106 -23.62 36.63 -28.79
N LEU A 107 -23.09 36.85 -27.59
CA LEU A 107 -21.71 37.34 -27.41
C LEU A 107 -20.69 36.39 -28.04
N PHE A 108 -20.84 35.07 -27.83
CA PHE A 108 -19.93 34.09 -28.41
C PHE A 108 -19.94 34.11 -29.95
N VAL A 109 -21.11 34.28 -30.56
CA VAL A 109 -21.27 34.30 -32.03
C VAL A 109 -20.79 35.61 -32.65
N TYR A 110 -21.22 36.74 -32.08
CA TYR A 110 -21.07 38.05 -32.73
C TYR A 110 -19.82 38.82 -32.34
N LEU A 111 -19.20 38.54 -31.18
CA LEU A 111 -17.97 39.23 -30.81
C LEU A 111 -16.78 38.77 -31.68
N PRO A 112 -15.83 39.68 -31.97
CA PRO A 112 -14.55 39.33 -32.59
C PRO A 112 -13.87 38.21 -31.80
N ALA A 113 -13.38 37.18 -32.48
CA ALA A 113 -12.78 36.02 -31.84
C ALA A 113 -11.48 35.62 -32.54
N GLU A 114 -10.48 35.25 -31.74
CA GLU A 114 -9.30 34.58 -32.27
C GLU A 114 -9.64 33.12 -32.56
N LEU A 115 -9.24 32.62 -33.73
CA LEU A 115 -9.42 31.22 -34.10
C LEU A 115 -8.20 30.42 -33.66
N ARG A 116 -8.42 29.43 -32.79
CA ARG A 116 -7.38 28.49 -32.36
C ARG A 116 -7.78 27.06 -32.73
N THR A 117 -6.80 26.27 -33.13
CA THR A 117 -7.01 24.85 -33.44
C THR A 117 -6.95 24.03 -32.16
N GLY A 118 -7.93 23.16 -31.96
CA GLY A 118 -7.89 22.12 -30.94
C GLY A 118 -7.03 20.92 -31.35
N GLN A 119 -7.06 19.88 -30.53
CA GLN A 119 -6.45 18.59 -30.88
C GLN A 119 -7.29 17.84 -31.90
N VAL A 120 -6.62 16.88 -32.56
CA VAL A 120 -7.25 15.96 -33.51
C VAL A 120 -8.22 15.05 -32.76
N THR A 121 -9.45 14.92 -33.27
CA THR A 121 -10.47 14.03 -32.72
C THR A 121 -10.08 12.56 -32.93
N PRO A 122 -10.69 11.60 -32.20
CA PRO A 122 -10.47 10.18 -32.46
C PRO A 122 -10.81 9.71 -33.88
N ALA A 123 -11.54 10.50 -34.66
CA ALA A 123 -11.83 10.24 -36.07
C ALA A 123 -10.89 10.99 -37.04
N GLY A 124 -9.85 11.66 -36.54
CA GLY A 124 -8.83 12.33 -37.34
C GLY A 124 -9.13 13.80 -37.71
N ASN A 125 -10.20 14.41 -37.18
CA ASN A 125 -10.58 15.79 -37.54
C ASN A 125 -9.94 16.82 -36.61
N GLN A 126 -9.42 17.93 -37.13
CA GLN A 126 -8.91 19.03 -36.31
C GLN A 126 -9.95 20.15 -36.21
N LEU A 127 -10.51 20.36 -35.02
CA LEU A 127 -11.58 21.34 -34.79
C LEU A 127 -11.01 22.74 -34.54
N THR A 128 -11.68 23.76 -35.08
CA THR A 128 -11.35 25.17 -34.84
C THR A 128 -12.29 25.76 -33.80
N TYR A 129 -11.73 26.45 -32.80
CA TYR A 129 -12.46 27.07 -31.70
C TYR A 129 -12.34 28.60 -31.77
N ARG A 130 -13.48 29.28 -31.58
CA ARG A 130 -13.55 30.73 -31.39
C ARG A 130 -13.21 31.06 -29.95
N LEU A 131 -12.20 31.90 -29.73
CA LEU A 131 -11.81 32.41 -28.42
C LEU A 131 -12.13 33.90 -28.33
N ASN A 132 -13.19 34.22 -27.57
CA ASN A 132 -13.61 35.59 -27.25
C ASN A 132 -14.12 35.70 -25.81
N GLY A 133 -13.72 34.76 -24.94
CA GLY A 133 -14.21 34.66 -23.56
C GLY A 133 -13.91 35.90 -22.73
N LEU A 134 -12.71 36.48 -22.85
CA LEU A 134 -12.34 37.70 -22.11
C LEU A 134 -13.21 38.91 -22.52
N GLN A 135 -13.46 39.09 -23.82
CA GLN A 135 -14.30 40.17 -24.32
C GLN A 135 -15.75 39.97 -23.88
N ALA A 136 -16.27 38.74 -24.01
CA ALA A 136 -17.60 38.39 -23.53
C ALA A 136 -17.74 38.64 -22.03
N TRP A 137 -16.73 38.29 -21.23
CA TRP A 137 -16.68 38.54 -19.80
C TRP A 137 -16.72 40.05 -19.51
N ILE A 138 -15.85 40.87 -20.11
CA ILE A 138 -15.84 42.33 -19.88
C ILE A 138 -17.19 42.97 -20.24
N ILE A 139 -17.73 42.66 -21.43
CA ILE A 139 -18.99 43.24 -21.93
C ILE A 139 -20.17 42.82 -21.04
N THR A 140 -20.18 41.57 -20.59
CA THR A 140 -21.21 41.07 -19.66
C THR A 140 -21.25 41.88 -18.37
N HIS A 141 -20.09 42.23 -17.80
CA HIS A 141 -20.03 43.07 -16.60
C HIS A 141 -20.41 44.51 -16.87
N ALA A 142 -19.96 45.08 -17.99
CA ALA A 142 -20.34 46.43 -18.38
C ALA A 142 -21.86 46.55 -18.59
N VAL A 143 -22.50 45.57 -19.24
CA VAL A 143 -23.95 45.51 -19.44
C VAL A 143 -24.68 45.30 -18.11
N TYR A 144 -24.21 44.38 -17.26
CA TYR A 144 -24.82 44.16 -15.94
C TYR A 144 -24.77 45.43 -15.08
N LEU A 145 -23.59 46.07 -14.98
CA LEU A 145 -23.42 47.33 -14.26
C LEU A 145 -24.27 48.44 -14.88
N GLY A 146 -24.32 48.55 -16.22
CA GLY A 146 -25.15 49.53 -16.92
C GLY A 146 -26.64 49.36 -16.60
N LEU A 147 -27.15 48.12 -16.62
CA LEU A 147 -28.55 47.80 -16.26
C LEU A 147 -28.86 48.10 -14.79
N CYS A 148 -27.88 47.89 -13.90
CA CYS A 148 -28.02 48.25 -12.49
C CYS A 148 -28.01 49.77 -12.28
N LEU A 149 -27.08 50.48 -12.91
CA LEU A 149 -26.99 51.94 -12.83
C LEU A 149 -28.20 52.64 -13.45
N SER A 150 -28.81 52.06 -14.49
CA SER A 150 -30.04 52.57 -15.09
C SER A 150 -31.31 52.21 -14.30
N GLY A 151 -31.20 51.46 -13.20
CA GLY A 151 -32.33 51.00 -12.39
C GLY A 151 -33.21 49.93 -13.05
N VAL A 152 -32.80 49.36 -14.19
CA VAL A 152 -33.55 48.32 -14.91
C VAL A 152 -33.41 46.97 -14.22
N LEU A 153 -32.25 46.71 -13.61
CA LEU A 153 -31.96 45.47 -12.89
C LEU A 153 -31.52 45.78 -11.46
N ASP A 154 -32.14 45.13 -10.47
CA ASP A 154 -31.69 45.23 -9.08
C ASP A 154 -30.27 44.63 -8.93
N THR A 155 -29.38 45.37 -8.27
CA THR A 155 -28.02 44.91 -7.95
C THR A 155 -28.03 43.63 -7.10
N ALA A 156 -29.07 43.41 -6.28
CA ALA A 156 -29.26 42.20 -5.47
C ALA A 156 -30.17 41.14 -6.14
N PHE A 157 -30.38 41.22 -7.45
CA PHE A 157 -31.31 40.35 -8.18
C PHE A 157 -31.01 38.85 -7.97
N ILE A 158 -29.75 38.43 -7.98
CA ILE A 158 -29.39 37.00 -7.95
C ILE A 158 -29.72 36.35 -6.59
N PRO A 159 -29.23 36.84 -5.43
CA PRO A 159 -29.56 36.24 -4.14
C PRO A 159 -31.04 36.34 -3.81
N ARG A 160 -31.74 37.43 -4.19
CA ARG A 160 -33.19 37.57 -3.95
C ARG A 160 -34.04 36.57 -4.74
N ASN A 161 -33.58 36.14 -5.90
CA ASN A 161 -34.31 35.22 -6.78
C ASN A 161 -33.60 33.85 -6.88
N TRP A 162 -32.71 33.53 -5.94
CA TRP A 162 -31.84 32.36 -6.02
C TRP A 162 -32.61 31.04 -6.10
N SER A 163 -33.70 30.92 -5.32
CA SER A 163 -34.64 29.80 -5.38
C SER A 163 -35.11 29.53 -6.81
N GLU A 164 -35.58 30.56 -7.50
CA GLU A 164 -36.12 30.48 -8.85
C GLU A 164 -35.03 30.19 -9.90
N LEU A 165 -33.84 30.75 -9.70
CA LEU A 165 -32.69 30.56 -10.59
C LEU A 165 -32.12 29.15 -10.49
N VAL A 166 -32.03 28.56 -9.30
CA VAL A 166 -31.53 27.18 -9.11
C VAL A 166 -32.50 26.16 -9.69
N ALA A 167 -33.81 26.35 -9.50
CA ALA A 167 -34.83 25.51 -10.13
C ALA A 167 -34.74 25.59 -11.67
N ALA A 168 -34.71 26.80 -12.23
CA ALA A 168 -34.61 27.01 -13.67
C ALA A 168 -33.28 26.49 -14.27
N ALA A 169 -32.16 26.65 -13.56
CA ALA A 169 -30.85 26.18 -13.99
C ALA A 169 -30.76 24.64 -14.05
N ASN A 170 -31.37 23.94 -13.10
CA ASN A 170 -31.46 22.48 -13.13
C ASN A 170 -32.21 22.00 -14.39
N LEU A 171 -33.38 22.60 -14.69
CA LEU A 171 -34.15 22.28 -15.90
C LEU A 171 -33.40 22.63 -17.18
N ALA A 172 -32.71 23.77 -17.22
CA ALA A 172 -31.89 24.17 -18.35
C ALA A 172 -30.75 23.16 -18.61
N GLY A 173 -30.13 22.59 -17.56
CA GLY A 173 -29.12 21.54 -17.69
C GLY A 173 -29.62 20.31 -18.46
N TRP A 174 -30.85 19.86 -18.14
CA TRP A 174 -31.52 18.79 -18.88
C TRP A 174 -31.87 19.21 -20.32
N GLY A 175 -32.42 20.41 -20.50
CA GLY A 175 -32.80 20.94 -21.81
C GLY A 175 -31.63 21.06 -22.78
N VAL A 176 -30.51 21.64 -22.33
CA VAL A 176 -29.27 21.78 -23.14
C VAL A 176 -28.68 20.41 -23.48
N THR A 177 -28.72 19.47 -22.54
CA THR A 177 -28.27 18.09 -22.78
C THR A 177 -29.13 17.41 -23.86
N ALA A 178 -30.45 17.51 -23.75
CA ALA A 178 -31.38 16.94 -24.72
C ALA A 178 -31.19 17.57 -26.10
N PHE A 179 -31.04 18.90 -26.16
CA PHE A 179 -30.74 19.61 -27.40
C PHE A 179 -29.43 19.13 -28.04
N ALA A 180 -28.34 19.03 -27.26
CA ALA A 180 -27.05 18.56 -27.75
C ALA A 180 -27.14 17.11 -28.26
N PHE A 181 -27.88 16.26 -27.55
CA PHE A 181 -28.14 14.87 -27.97
C PHE A 181 -28.88 14.83 -29.32
N VAL A 182 -29.97 15.59 -29.47
CA VAL A 182 -30.75 15.66 -30.71
C VAL A 182 -29.92 16.23 -31.85
N LYS A 183 -29.22 17.35 -31.63
CA LYS A 183 -28.33 17.97 -32.64
C LYS A 183 -27.25 16.99 -33.12
N ALA A 184 -26.64 16.24 -32.21
CA ALA A 184 -25.60 15.28 -32.56
C ALA A 184 -26.10 14.11 -33.42
N HIS A 185 -27.36 13.70 -33.25
CA HIS A 185 -27.95 12.59 -34.03
C HIS A 185 -28.61 13.05 -35.33
N ALA A 186 -29.33 14.17 -35.29
CA ALA A 186 -30.07 14.69 -36.44
C ALA A 186 -29.22 15.53 -37.39
N PHE A 187 -28.23 16.30 -36.87
CA PHE A 187 -27.42 17.24 -37.65
C PHE A 187 -25.93 17.20 -37.24
N PRO A 188 -25.23 16.07 -37.42
CA PRO A 188 -23.82 15.96 -37.07
C PRO A 188 -22.94 16.78 -38.03
N SER A 189 -22.01 17.56 -37.47
CA SER A 189 -20.99 18.27 -38.26
C SER A 189 -19.99 17.29 -38.89
N HIS A 190 -19.64 16.22 -38.17
CA HIS A 190 -18.85 15.10 -38.69
C HIS A 190 -19.51 13.77 -38.27
N PRO A 191 -20.13 13.02 -39.20
CA PRO A 191 -20.81 11.76 -38.89
C PRO A 191 -19.90 10.68 -38.28
N ALA A 192 -18.58 10.73 -38.52
CA ALA A 192 -17.60 9.81 -37.92
C ALA A 192 -17.25 10.17 -36.46
N ASP A 193 -17.46 11.43 -36.04
CA ASP A 193 -17.29 11.90 -34.66
C ASP A 193 -18.59 11.76 -33.83
N ARG A 194 -19.55 10.92 -34.29
CA ARG A 194 -20.80 10.55 -33.58
C ARG A 194 -20.56 9.69 -32.33
N LYS A 195 -19.51 10.01 -31.57
CA LYS A 195 -19.24 9.57 -30.21
C LYS A 195 -19.11 10.84 -29.38
N PHE A 196 -20.25 11.27 -28.81
CA PHE A 196 -20.47 12.44 -27.95
C PHE A 196 -19.22 13.34 -27.77
N SER A 197 -18.96 14.25 -28.70
CA SER A 197 -17.86 15.23 -28.56
C SER A 197 -18.39 16.63 -28.88
N GLY A 198 -17.87 17.65 -28.18
CA GLY A 198 -18.04 19.08 -28.51
C GLY A 198 -18.98 19.88 -27.59
N ASN A 199 -18.39 20.74 -26.75
CA ASN A 199 -18.99 21.55 -25.67
C ASN A 199 -19.63 22.88 -26.17
N SER A 200 -20.63 23.40 -25.43
CA SER A 200 -21.16 24.77 -25.52
C SER A 200 -20.81 25.55 -24.24
N ARG A 201 -19.96 26.58 -24.35
CA ARG A 201 -19.50 27.43 -23.22
C ARG A 201 -20.60 28.38 -22.76
N LEU A 202 -20.88 28.40 -21.45
CA LEU A 202 -21.66 29.47 -20.79
C LEU A 202 -21.17 29.74 -19.36
N THR A 203 -20.84 30.99 -19.11
CA THR A 203 -20.29 31.61 -17.90
C THR A 203 -21.38 31.79 -16.84
N LYS A 204 -21.21 31.29 -15.60
CA LYS A 204 -22.22 31.50 -14.53
C LYS A 204 -21.69 31.65 -13.09
N TRP A 205 -20.40 31.92 -12.88
CA TRP A 205 -19.85 31.99 -11.52
C TRP A 205 -19.99 33.38 -10.87
N TYR A 206 -19.72 34.46 -11.61
CA TYR A 206 -19.30 35.72 -11.00
C TYR A 206 -20.37 36.79 -10.69
N PRO A 207 -21.44 36.98 -11.50
CA PRO A 207 -22.48 37.96 -11.14
C PRO A 207 -23.11 37.70 -9.76
N SER A 208 -23.06 36.44 -9.29
CA SER A 208 -23.53 36.02 -7.97
C SER A 208 -22.80 36.74 -6.82
N ASP A 209 -21.47 36.85 -6.87
CA ASP A 209 -20.68 37.36 -5.74
C ASP A 209 -20.89 38.87 -5.55
N ILE A 210 -20.85 39.63 -6.65
CA ILE A 210 -21.21 41.06 -6.66
C ILE A 210 -22.64 41.26 -6.17
N SER A 211 -23.57 40.39 -6.62
CA SER A 211 -24.97 40.51 -6.23
C SER A 211 -25.20 40.17 -4.75
N ASN A 212 -24.40 39.26 -4.18
CA ASN A 212 -24.37 38.99 -2.73
C ASN A 212 -23.78 40.17 -1.93
N MET A 213 -22.74 40.84 -2.42
CA MET A 213 -22.24 42.09 -1.81
C MET A 213 -23.32 43.17 -1.79
N ALA A 214 -24.01 43.36 -2.93
CA ALA A 214 -25.11 44.31 -3.03
C ALA A 214 -26.27 43.94 -2.10
N TYR A 215 -26.59 42.65 -1.96
CA TYR A 215 -27.61 42.17 -1.02
C TYR A 215 -27.23 42.47 0.43
N GLN A 216 -25.98 42.22 0.83
CA GLN A 216 -25.49 42.54 2.17
C GLN A 216 -25.55 44.04 2.45
N TYR A 217 -25.13 44.88 1.49
CA TYR A 217 -25.22 46.34 1.61
C TYR A 217 -26.66 46.83 1.73
N GLN A 218 -27.58 46.31 0.89
CA GLN A 218 -28.99 46.69 0.91
C GLN A 218 -29.71 46.24 2.19
N THR A 219 -29.29 45.13 2.81
CA THR A 219 -29.94 44.58 4.02
C THR A 219 -29.30 45.06 5.32
N ARG A 220 -27.99 45.33 5.33
CA ARG A 220 -27.21 45.67 6.55
C ARG A 220 -26.54 47.05 6.51
N GLY A 221 -26.60 47.77 5.39
CA GLY A 221 -26.04 49.11 5.22
C GLY A 221 -24.51 49.17 5.01
N HIS A 222 -23.81 48.04 4.98
CA HIS A 222 -22.38 47.92 4.72
C HIS A 222 -22.04 46.54 4.15
N VAL A 223 -20.85 46.40 3.55
CA VAL A 223 -20.30 45.10 3.10
C VAL A 223 -19.21 44.68 4.08
N GLU A 224 -19.21 43.40 4.47
CA GLU A 224 -18.23 42.83 5.37
C GLU A 224 -16.93 42.49 4.62
N LEU A 225 -15.78 42.79 5.25
CA LEU A 225 -14.45 42.57 4.68
C LEU A 225 -14.22 41.13 4.19
N ALA A 226 -14.83 40.14 4.84
CA ALA A 226 -14.72 38.74 4.43
C ALA A 226 -15.27 38.50 3.02
N LEU A 227 -16.41 39.12 2.69
CA LEU A 227 -17.04 38.97 1.38
C LEU A 227 -16.31 39.77 0.30
N GLU A 228 -15.74 40.93 0.65
CA GLU A 228 -14.90 41.72 -0.25
C GLU A 228 -13.64 40.95 -0.67
N LEU A 229 -12.88 40.45 0.32
CA LEU A 229 -11.64 39.71 0.09
C LEU A 229 -11.87 38.39 -0.67
N LEU A 230 -12.95 37.67 -0.33
CA LEU A 230 -13.37 36.48 -1.07
C LEU A 230 -13.68 36.80 -2.53
N THR A 231 -14.45 37.87 -2.77
CA THR A 231 -14.82 38.29 -4.13
C THR A 231 -13.57 38.65 -4.93
N ILE A 232 -12.59 39.35 -4.34
CA ILE A 232 -11.32 39.66 -5.00
C ILE A 232 -10.59 38.39 -5.45
N LEU A 233 -10.51 37.35 -4.61
CA LEU A 233 -9.87 36.09 -5.01
C LEU A 233 -10.61 35.40 -6.15
N HIS A 234 -11.94 35.36 -6.09
CA HIS A 234 -12.74 34.79 -7.17
C HIS A 234 -12.58 35.57 -8.49
N VAL A 235 -12.54 36.92 -8.45
CA VAL A 235 -12.22 37.76 -9.63
C VAL A 235 -10.87 37.37 -10.21
N LEU A 236 -9.84 37.32 -9.36
CA LEU A 236 -8.47 37.04 -9.80
C LEU A 236 -8.40 35.68 -10.49
N TYR A 237 -8.97 34.65 -9.90
CA TYR A 237 -8.95 33.29 -10.44
C TYR A 237 -9.74 33.15 -11.75
N VAL A 238 -10.93 33.75 -11.85
CA VAL A 238 -11.76 33.71 -13.07
C VAL A 238 -11.19 34.58 -14.18
N GLY A 239 -10.72 35.79 -13.84
CA GLY A 239 -10.08 36.69 -14.79
C GLY A 239 -8.86 36.03 -15.42
N ASP A 240 -8.02 35.39 -14.60
CA ASP A 240 -6.86 34.62 -15.03
C ASP A 240 -7.22 33.45 -15.97
N PHE A 241 -8.34 32.76 -15.71
CA PHE A 241 -8.87 31.75 -16.63
C PHE A 241 -9.20 32.33 -18.02
N PHE A 242 -9.86 33.49 -18.09
CA PHE A 242 -10.21 34.11 -19.37
C PHE A 242 -9.03 34.76 -20.10
N VAL A 243 -8.05 35.25 -19.36
CA VAL A 243 -6.78 35.73 -19.93
C VAL A 243 -6.01 34.59 -20.59
N HIS A 244 -6.06 33.39 -20.00
CA HIS A 244 -5.38 32.18 -20.51
C HIS A 244 -6.38 31.15 -21.07
N GLU A 245 -7.41 31.62 -21.79
CA GLU A 245 -8.51 30.78 -22.29
C GLU A 245 -8.03 29.67 -23.25
N ASP A 246 -6.92 29.91 -23.95
CA ASP A 246 -6.29 28.99 -24.89
C ASP A 246 -5.74 27.73 -24.19
N TRP A 247 -5.19 27.86 -22.98
CA TRP A 247 -4.69 26.73 -22.19
C TRP A 247 -5.79 25.70 -21.90
N TYR A 248 -7.05 26.15 -21.75
CA TYR A 248 -8.17 25.26 -21.46
C TYR A 248 -8.45 24.26 -22.58
N LEU A 249 -8.11 24.60 -23.83
CA LEU A 249 -8.20 23.67 -24.97
C LEU A 249 -7.29 22.44 -24.78
N GLY A 250 -6.25 22.55 -23.94
CA GLY A 250 -5.29 21.51 -23.57
C GLY A 250 -5.78 20.52 -22.49
N THR A 251 -6.98 20.71 -21.95
CA THR A 251 -7.45 19.98 -20.77
C THR A 251 -8.13 18.65 -21.12
N ILE A 252 -8.24 17.78 -20.12
CA ILE A 252 -8.91 16.47 -20.26
C ILE A 252 -10.37 16.60 -20.65
N ASP A 253 -11.04 17.65 -20.17
CA ASP A 253 -12.46 17.92 -20.43
C ASP A 253 -12.72 18.18 -21.93
N ILE A 254 -11.76 18.80 -22.61
CA ILE A 254 -11.84 19.12 -24.04
C ILE A 254 -11.29 17.98 -24.91
N HIS A 255 -10.20 17.34 -24.49
CA HIS A 255 -9.56 16.30 -25.29
C HIS A 255 -10.26 14.96 -25.27
N HIS A 256 -10.85 14.59 -24.12
CA HIS A 256 -11.14 13.19 -23.82
C HIS A 256 -12.55 12.96 -23.30
N ASP A 257 -13.09 13.93 -22.54
CA ASP A 257 -14.41 13.76 -21.97
C ASP A 257 -15.50 14.14 -22.97
N HIS A 258 -16.48 13.24 -23.05
CA HIS A 258 -17.57 13.32 -24.00
C HIS A 258 -18.65 14.31 -23.51
N TYR A 259 -19.12 15.20 -24.40
CA TYR A 259 -20.16 16.18 -24.03
C TYR A 259 -21.51 15.50 -23.76
N GLY A 260 -22.11 15.81 -22.61
CA GLY A 260 -23.36 15.20 -22.16
C GLY A 260 -23.82 15.81 -20.84
N PHE A 261 -24.78 15.15 -20.17
CA PHE A 261 -25.43 15.67 -18.96
C PHE A 261 -24.44 16.17 -17.92
N TYR A 262 -23.40 15.39 -17.63
CA TYR A 262 -22.37 15.72 -16.65
C TYR A 262 -21.73 17.09 -16.88
N LEU A 263 -21.34 17.41 -18.12
CA LEU A 263 -20.70 18.69 -18.46
C LEU A 263 -21.73 19.82 -18.57
N ALA A 264 -22.87 19.57 -19.23
CA ALA A 264 -23.90 20.58 -19.45
C ALA A 264 -24.55 21.04 -18.13
N TRP A 265 -25.01 20.08 -17.30
CA TRP A 265 -25.58 20.38 -15.98
C TRP A 265 -24.50 20.88 -15.00
N GLY A 266 -23.29 20.33 -15.08
CA GLY A 266 -22.15 20.78 -14.28
C GLY A 266 -21.88 22.28 -14.42
N ILE A 267 -21.80 22.76 -15.67
CA ILE A 267 -21.55 24.17 -15.95
C ILE A 267 -22.76 25.06 -15.60
N LEU A 268 -23.97 24.60 -15.92
CA LEU A 268 -25.17 25.44 -15.80
C LEU A 268 -25.73 25.54 -14.38
N CYS A 269 -25.50 24.52 -13.55
CA CYS A 269 -26.08 24.40 -12.23
C CYS A 269 -25.04 24.14 -11.15
N PHE A 270 -24.18 23.12 -11.28
CA PHE A 270 -23.28 22.72 -10.21
C PHE A 270 -22.22 23.76 -9.85
N LEU A 271 -21.54 24.34 -10.85
CA LEU A 271 -20.52 25.36 -10.62
C LEU A 271 -21.14 26.59 -9.93
N PRO A 272 -22.25 27.19 -10.42
CA PRO A 272 -22.86 28.34 -9.74
C PRO A 272 -23.33 28.02 -8.33
N THR A 273 -23.87 26.82 -8.06
CA THR A 273 -24.40 26.49 -6.73
C THR A 273 -23.31 26.14 -5.72
N THR A 274 -22.24 25.50 -6.17
CA THR A 274 -21.18 24.99 -5.28
C THR A 274 -20.04 25.98 -5.12
N TYR A 275 -19.62 26.68 -6.18
CA TYR A 275 -18.44 27.55 -6.14
C TYR A 275 -18.75 28.94 -5.58
N THR A 276 -20.03 29.31 -5.43
CA THR A 276 -20.44 30.58 -4.79
C THR A 276 -20.98 30.38 -3.39
N ILE A 277 -20.89 29.17 -2.81
CA ILE A 277 -21.53 28.85 -1.53
C ILE A 277 -21.02 29.72 -0.38
N GLN A 278 -19.74 30.10 -0.44
CA GLN A 278 -19.08 30.99 0.52
C GLN A 278 -19.67 32.41 0.43
N ALA A 279 -19.81 32.94 -0.79
CA ALA A 279 -20.37 34.26 -1.04
C ALA A 279 -21.87 34.31 -0.67
N GLN A 280 -22.63 33.27 -1.01
CA GLN A 280 -24.02 33.13 -0.61
C GLN A 280 -24.16 33.08 0.93
N TYR A 281 -23.29 32.32 1.61
CA TYR A 281 -23.32 32.22 3.07
C TYR A 281 -23.05 33.58 3.73
N LEU A 282 -22.00 34.28 3.31
CA LEU A 282 -21.65 35.61 3.84
C LEU A 282 -22.70 36.68 3.49
N GLY A 283 -23.37 36.55 2.35
CA GLY A 283 -24.51 37.39 2.00
C GLY A 283 -25.69 37.22 2.95
N MET A 284 -25.96 35.99 3.42
CA MET A 284 -27.10 35.66 4.29
C MET A 284 -26.78 35.76 5.79
N TYR A 285 -25.57 35.42 6.21
CA TYR A 285 -25.15 35.29 7.61
C TYR A 285 -23.97 36.22 7.92
N PRO A 286 -23.88 36.79 9.14
CA PRO A 286 -22.76 37.66 9.51
C PRO A 286 -21.49 36.86 9.74
N SER A 287 -20.34 37.41 9.34
CA SER A 287 -19.02 36.85 9.66
C SER A 287 -18.62 37.16 11.10
N THR A 288 -18.01 36.18 11.78
CA THR A 288 -17.42 36.34 13.13
C THR A 288 -15.89 36.49 13.09
N ALA A 289 -15.31 36.59 11.90
CA ALA A 289 -13.87 36.57 11.69
C ALA A 289 -13.20 37.87 12.18
N SER A 290 -12.03 37.75 12.82
CA SER A 290 -11.19 38.92 13.09
C SER A 290 -10.50 39.41 11.81
N THR A 291 -10.20 40.70 11.73
CA THR A 291 -9.47 41.29 10.58
C THR A 291 -8.14 40.58 10.35
N THR A 292 -7.39 40.24 11.40
CA THR A 292 -6.13 39.51 11.31
C THR A 292 -6.32 38.14 10.66
N TYR A 293 -7.36 37.39 11.06
CA TYR A 293 -7.67 36.10 10.47
C TYR A 293 -7.99 36.22 8.97
N LEU A 294 -8.79 37.22 8.59
CA LEU A 294 -9.15 37.47 7.19
C LEU A 294 -7.95 37.85 6.34
N VAL A 295 -7.06 38.72 6.83
CA VAL A 295 -5.83 39.10 6.11
C VAL A 295 -4.90 37.90 5.93
N VAL A 296 -4.72 37.06 6.95
CA VAL A 296 -3.87 35.86 6.87
C VAL A 296 -4.45 34.85 5.88
N THR A 297 -5.74 34.53 6.00
CA THR A 297 -6.40 33.59 5.06
C THR A 297 -6.40 34.12 3.64
N PHE A 298 -6.56 35.44 3.44
CA PHE A 298 -6.46 36.08 2.13
C PHE A 298 -5.06 35.99 1.55
N ALA A 299 -4.03 36.28 2.34
CA ALA A 299 -2.65 36.12 1.93
C ALA A 299 -2.34 34.66 1.52
N ILE A 300 -2.82 33.67 2.27
CA ILE A 300 -2.69 32.25 1.92
C ILE A 300 -3.36 31.96 0.57
N GLY A 301 -4.56 32.50 0.33
CA GLY A 301 -5.26 32.34 -0.95
C GLY A 301 -4.51 32.97 -2.13
N VAL A 302 -4.00 34.19 -1.96
CA VAL A 302 -3.15 34.85 -2.96
C VAL A 302 -1.88 34.03 -3.24
N VAL A 303 -1.22 33.53 -2.20
CA VAL A 303 -0.03 32.66 -2.35
C VAL A 303 -0.39 31.37 -3.09
N GLY A 304 -1.51 30.72 -2.73
CA GLY A 304 -2.01 29.53 -3.42
C GLY A 304 -2.20 29.78 -4.91
N TYR A 305 -2.87 30.87 -5.28
CA TYR A 305 -3.06 31.30 -6.67
C TYR A 305 -1.73 31.62 -7.39
N VAL A 306 -0.88 32.45 -6.80
CA VAL A 306 0.41 32.83 -7.40
C VAL A 306 1.28 31.60 -7.62
N MET A 307 1.35 30.70 -6.65
CA MET A 307 2.09 29.44 -6.78
C MET A 307 1.51 28.54 -7.85
N PHE A 308 0.18 28.41 -7.93
CA PHE A 308 -0.50 27.67 -9.01
C PHE A 308 -0.04 28.19 -10.39
N ARG A 309 0.00 29.51 -10.58
CA ARG A 309 0.41 30.13 -11.83
C ARG A 309 1.91 29.94 -12.11
N ILE A 310 2.77 30.13 -11.11
CA ILE A 310 4.22 29.90 -11.24
C ILE A 310 4.51 28.45 -11.65
N VAL A 311 3.89 27.48 -11.00
CA VAL A 311 4.11 26.04 -11.29
C VAL A 311 3.66 25.70 -12.71
N ASN A 312 2.48 26.17 -13.13
CA ASN A 312 2.00 25.94 -14.50
C ASN A 312 2.88 26.65 -15.55
N ASN A 313 3.31 27.89 -15.28
CA ASN A 313 4.17 28.63 -16.19
C ASN A 313 5.54 27.96 -16.37
N GLN A 314 6.10 27.39 -15.31
CA GLN A 314 7.33 26.61 -15.36
C GLN A 314 7.23 25.43 -16.35
N ARG A 315 6.07 24.77 -16.43
CA ARG A 315 5.82 23.70 -17.42
C ARG A 315 5.67 24.24 -18.84
N THR A 316 5.00 25.37 -19.02
CA THR A 316 4.79 25.97 -20.34
C THR A 316 6.11 26.50 -20.92
N GLU A 317 6.87 27.25 -20.13
CA GLU A 317 8.15 27.82 -20.56
C GLU A 317 9.22 26.74 -20.79
N SER A 318 9.27 25.70 -19.96
CA SER A 318 10.18 24.57 -20.19
C SER A 318 9.91 23.85 -21.52
N ARG A 319 8.65 23.77 -21.97
CA ARG A 319 8.30 23.23 -23.29
C ARG A 319 8.67 24.15 -24.44
N ARG A 320 8.65 25.47 -24.21
CA ARG A 320 9.03 26.48 -25.22
C ARG A 320 10.54 26.56 -25.42
N VAL A 321 11.30 26.57 -24.32
CA VAL A 321 12.76 26.74 -24.32
C VAL A 321 13.50 25.40 -24.49
N GLY A 322 12.92 24.29 -24.02
CA GLY A 322 13.54 22.97 -24.12
C GLY A 322 14.69 22.77 -23.12
N LYS A 323 15.68 21.94 -23.50
CA LYS A 323 16.77 21.48 -22.59
C LYS A 323 17.67 22.60 -22.04
N THR A 324 17.63 23.80 -22.61
CA THR A 324 18.39 24.97 -22.14
C THR A 324 17.65 25.80 -21.09
N PHE A 325 16.42 25.43 -20.75
CA PHE A 325 15.61 26.11 -19.74
C PHE A 325 16.32 26.11 -18.38
N LYS A 326 16.29 27.23 -17.66
CA LYS A 326 16.89 27.35 -16.33
C LYS A 326 15.82 27.54 -15.27
N ILE A 327 15.95 26.80 -14.18
CA ILE A 327 15.10 26.89 -12.99
C ILE A 327 16.00 27.20 -11.80
N TRP A 328 15.68 28.28 -11.08
CA TRP A 328 16.41 28.71 -9.87
C TRP A 328 17.93 28.78 -10.08
N GLY A 329 18.36 29.32 -11.24
CA GLY A 329 19.78 29.49 -11.59
C GLY A 329 20.47 28.24 -12.15
N LYS A 330 19.84 27.05 -12.11
CA LYS A 330 20.39 25.79 -12.65
C LYS A 330 19.69 25.36 -13.94
N THR A 331 20.39 24.66 -14.82
CA THR A 331 19.78 24.06 -16.02
C THR A 331 18.75 23.02 -15.61
N ALA A 332 17.56 23.10 -16.18
CA ALA A 332 16.46 22.20 -15.90
C ALA A 332 16.77 20.78 -16.40
N GLN A 333 16.45 19.79 -15.58
CA GLN A 333 16.60 18.38 -15.91
C GLN A 333 15.34 17.86 -16.58
N PHE A 334 15.53 17.05 -17.62
CA PHE A 334 14.45 16.43 -18.38
C PHE A 334 14.72 14.94 -18.59
N ILE A 335 13.65 14.17 -18.76
CA ILE A 335 13.69 12.83 -19.34
C ILE A 335 13.15 12.92 -20.77
N ASP A 336 13.86 12.32 -21.71
CA ASP A 336 13.44 12.18 -23.10
C ASP A 336 12.41 11.04 -23.19
N ALA A 337 11.16 11.37 -23.51
CA ALA A 337 10.04 10.44 -23.51
C ALA A 337 9.50 10.25 -24.94
N PRO A 338 10.00 9.25 -25.69
CA PRO A 338 9.43 8.89 -26.98
C PRO A 338 8.04 8.26 -26.79
N TYR A 339 7.12 8.57 -27.69
CA TYR A 339 5.78 7.98 -27.72
C TYR A 339 5.28 7.81 -29.16
N MET A 340 4.37 6.87 -29.38
CA MET A 340 3.66 6.72 -30.66
C MET A 340 2.31 7.44 -30.62
N THR A 341 1.97 8.15 -31.68
CA THR A 341 0.63 8.71 -31.88
C THR A 341 -0.36 7.62 -32.32
N ALA A 342 -1.66 7.93 -32.25
CA ALA A 342 -2.71 7.00 -32.72
C ALA A 342 -2.58 6.65 -34.21
N ASP A 343 -1.92 7.51 -34.98
CA ASP A 343 -1.67 7.36 -36.42
C ASP A 343 -0.37 6.58 -36.72
N GLY A 344 0.34 6.10 -35.70
CA GLY A 344 1.57 5.31 -35.83
C GLY A 344 2.87 6.12 -35.95
N GLU A 345 2.81 7.46 -35.86
CA GLU A 345 4.01 8.30 -35.91
C GLU A 345 4.75 8.29 -34.56
N LYS A 346 6.08 8.13 -34.61
CA LYS A 346 6.93 8.33 -33.44
C LYS A 346 7.15 9.82 -33.20
N ARG A 347 6.90 10.28 -31.98
CA ARG A 347 7.17 11.65 -31.52
C ARG A 347 7.91 11.62 -30.19
N GLU A 348 8.65 12.66 -29.89
CA GLU A 348 9.35 12.82 -28.62
C GLU A 348 8.72 13.93 -27.77
N SER A 349 8.71 13.73 -26.45
CA SER A 349 8.30 14.72 -25.47
C SER A 349 9.33 14.83 -24.36
N LEU A 350 9.43 16.00 -23.73
CA LEU A 350 10.30 16.23 -22.59
C LEU A 350 9.49 16.19 -21.29
N LEU A 351 9.92 15.37 -20.33
CA LEU A 351 9.36 15.33 -18.97
C LEU A 351 10.26 16.12 -18.01
N LEU A 352 9.75 17.23 -17.49
CA LEU A 352 10.52 18.13 -16.61
C LEU A 352 10.66 17.54 -15.20
N CYS A 353 11.89 17.24 -14.79
CA CYS A 353 12.22 16.60 -13.50
C CYS A 353 12.83 17.58 -12.46
N SER A 354 12.63 18.88 -12.63
CA SER A 354 13.29 19.91 -11.82
C SER A 354 12.33 21.06 -11.49
N GLY A 355 12.67 21.85 -10.48
CA GLY A 355 11.74 22.83 -9.91
C GLY A 355 10.58 22.16 -9.19
N PHE A 356 9.39 22.76 -9.27
CA PHE A 356 8.19 22.22 -8.61
C PHE A 356 7.78 20.85 -9.18
N TRP A 357 8.03 20.62 -10.47
CA TRP A 357 7.78 19.34 -11.13
C TRP A 357 8.80 18.27 -10.77
N GLY A 358 9.96 18.64 -10.22
CA GLY A 358 10.90 17.70 -9.58
C GLY A 358 10.53 17.36 -8.13
N TRP A 359 9.75 18.22 -7.46
CA TRP A 359 9.27 17.99 -6.10
C TRP A 359 7.95 17.24 -6.03
N SER A 360 7.06 17.44 -7.01
CA SER A 360 5.78 16.74 -7.05
C SER A 360 5.26 16.69 -8.47
N ARG A 361 4.79 15.52 -8.88
CA ARG A 361 4.22 15.29 -10.21
C ARG A 361 3.00 16.18 -10.46
N HIS A 362 2.32 16.63 -9.41
CA HIS A 362 1.19 17.55 -9.49
C HIS A 362 1.25 18.66 -8.42
N ALA A 363 2.40 19.34 -8.31
CA ALA A 363 2.54 20.50 -7.42
C ALA A 363 1.47 21.59 -7.67
N ASN A 364 1.04 21.76 -8.92
CA ASN A 364 -0.01 22.69 -9.29
C ASN A 364 -1.35 22.36 -8.63
N TYR A 365 -1.71 21.08 -8.50
CA TYR A 365 -2.96 20.68 -7.84
C TYR A 365 -2.94 20.96 -6.33
N VAL A 366 -1.77 20.88 -5.69
CA VAL A 366 -1.63 21.30 -4.28
C VAL A 366 -1.90 22.79 -4.11
N CYS A 367 -1.35 23.62 -5.01
CA CYS A 367 -1.59 25.06 -4.98
C CYS A 367 -3.06 25.41 -5.18
N ASP A 368 -3.75 24.68 -6.08
CA ASP A 368 -5.19 24.83 -6.31
C ASP A 368 -6.01 24.43 -5.07
N LEU A 369 -5.58 23.40 -4.31
CA LEU A 369 -6.18 23.06 -3.03
C LEU A 369 -5.94 24.13 -1.96
N VAL A 370 -4.74 24.68 -1.86
CA VAL A 370 -4.45 25.77 -0.91
C VAL A 370 -5.37 26.97 -1.18
N TYR A 371 -5.51 27.36 -2.45
CA TYR A 371 -6.49 28.36 -2.87
C TYR A 371 -7.92 27.95 -2.44
N SER A 372 -8.36 26.73 -2.77
CA SER A 372 -9.72 26.26 -2.50
C SER A 372 -10.07 26.23 -1.01
N TYR A 373 -9.14 25.80 -0.16
CA TYR A 373 -9.32 25.78 1.29
C TYR A 373 -9.28 27.19 1.88
N SER A 374 -8.49 28.10 1.32
CA SER A 374 -8.43 29.49 1.79
C SER A 374 -9.75 30.24 1.58
N THR A 375 -10.42 30.05 0.43
CA THR A 375 -11.71 30.70 0.14
C THR A 375 -12.82 30.19 1.06
N CYS A 376 -12.83 28.89 1.39
CA CYS A 376 -13.71 28.34 2.43
C CYS A 376 -13.39 28.88 3.82
N ALA A 377 -12.09 28.97 4.17
CA ALA A 377 -11.65 29.44 5.48
C ALA A 377 -12.04 30.89 5.75
N MET A 378 -12.08 31.77 4.75
CA MET A 378 -12.48 33.19 4.89
C MET A 378 -13.85 33.39 5.50
N VAL A 379 -14.75 32.41 5.34
CA VAL A 379 -16.09 32.47 5.93
C VAL A 379 -16.05 32.33 7.46
N HIS A 380 -14.97 31.77 8.02
CA HIS A 380 -14.79 31.51 9.45
C HIS A 380 -15.96 30.72 10.05
N SER A 381 -16.32 29.61 9.39
CA SER A 381 -17.47 28.81 9.78
C SER A 381 -17.11 27.33 9.91
N THR A 382 -17.64 26.67 10.95
CA THR A 382 -17.55 25.21 11.13
C THR A 382 -18.63 24.46 10.36
N LYS A 383 -19.53 25.18 9.67
CA LYS A 383 -20.64 24.59 8.93
C LYS A 383 -20.13 23.87 7.68
N LEU A 384 -20.39 22.58 7.60
CA LEU A 384 -19.86 21.71 6.53
C LEU A 384 -20.25 22.16 5.12
N ALA A 385 -21.42 22.80 4.93
CA ALA A 385 -21.85 23.31 3.63
C ALA A 385 -20.81 24.26 3.00
N VAL A 386 -20.20 25.13 3.81
CA VAL A 386 -19.16 26.08 3.35
C VAL A 386 -17.91 25.37 2.82
N TRP A 387 -17.59 24.20 3.38
CA TRP A 387 -16.41 23.41 3.02
C TRP A 387 -16.63 22.46 1.84
N THR A 388 -17.87 22.36 1.33
CA THR A 388 -18.20 21.44 0.23
C THR A 388 -17.38 21.71 -1.03
N TYR A 389 -17.07 22.97 -1.33
CA TYR A 389 -16.16 23.34 -2.43
C TYR A 389 -14.76 22.74 -2.26
N ALA A 390 -14.09 22.98 -1.14
CA ALA A 390 -12.75 22.45 -0.88
C ALA A 390 -12.71 20.91 -0.84
N ILE A 391 -13.75 20.28 -0.27
CA ILE A 391 -13.91 18.82 -0.26
C ILE A 391 -14.08 18.29 -1.69
N PHE A 392 -14.94 18.92 -2.48
CA PHE A 392 -15.13 18.57 -3.89
C PHE A 392 -13.83 18.73 -4.68
N MET A 393 -13.11 19.84 -4.50
CA MET A 393 -11.82 20.11 -5.15
C MET A 393 -10.77 19.05 -4.79
N THR A 394 -10.73 18.62 -3.53
CA THR A 394 -9.87 17.51 -3.10
C THR A 394 -10.19 16.21 -3.84
N ILE A 395 -11.47 15.83 -3.87
CA ILE A 395 -11.91 14.59 -4.52
C ILE A 395 -11.59 14.60 -6.02
N ILE A 396 -11.91 15.71 -6.71
CA ILE A 396 -11.71 15.79 -8.16
C ILE A 396 -10.22 15.84 -8.53
N LEU A 397 -9.38 16.55 -7.76
CA LEU A 397 -7.94 16.64 -8.05
C LEU A 397 -7.20 15.34 -7.75
N ILE A 398 -7.59 14.60 -6.71
CA ILE A 398 -7.09 13.23 -6.47
C ILE A 398 -7.48 12.31 -7.62
N HIS A 399 -8.76 12.30 -8.00
CA HIS A 399 -9.23 11.49 -9.13
C HIS A 399 -8.53 11.86 -10.44
N ARG A 400 -8.30 13.16 -10.68
CA ARG A 400 -7.58 13.68 -11.85
C ARG A 400 -6.12 13.23 -11.86
N THR A 401 -5.45 13.26 -10.72
CA THR A 401 -4.09 12.73 -10.56
C THR A 401 -4.02 11.27 -10.98
N LEU A 402 -4.91 10.42 -10.47
CA LEU A 402 -4.95 8.99 -10.81
C LEU A 402 -5.21 8.74 -12.31
N ARG A 403 -6.11 9.53 -12.93
CA ARG A 403 -6.38 9.46 -14.37
C ARG A 403 -5.18 9.89 -15.20
N ASP A 404 -4.54 10.99 -14.83
CA ASP A 404 -3.38 11.54 -15.52
C ASP A 404 -2.21 10.55 -15.44
N GLU A 405 -1.91 9.98 -14.28
CA GLU A 405 -0.84 8.98 -14.15
C GLU A 405 -1.08 7.75 -15.03
N LYS A 406 -2.29 7.18 -15.00
CA LYS A 406 -2.63 6.04 -15.85
C LYS A 406 -2.44 6.37 -17.33
N ARG A 407 -2.74 7.60 -17.73
CA ARG A 407 -2.54 8.09 -19.09
C ARG A 407 -1.06 8.26 -19.43
N MET A 408 -0.28 8.87 -18.54
CA MET A 408 1.15 9.09 -18.78
C MET A 408 1.92 7.77 -18.82
N ALA A 409 1.58 6.81 -17.94
CA ALA A 409 2.10 5.46 -17.99
C ALA A 409 1.77 4.76 -19.33
N ALA A 410 0.53 4.88 -19.80
CA ALA A 410 0.13 4.31 -21.09
C ALA A 410 0.78 5.01 -22.29
N LYS A 411 1.09 6.31 -22.18
CA LYS A 411 1.65 7.12 -23.27
C LYS A 411 3.18 6.99 -23.38
N TYR A 412 3.88 7.09 -22.26
CA TYR A 412 5.35 7.22 -22.24
C TYR A 412 6.07 5.96 -21.72
N GLY A 413 5.35 4.95 -21.23
CA GLY A 413 5.92 3.66 -20.85
C GLY A 413 7.10 3.80 -19.87
N ASP A 414 8.26 3.27 -20.24
CA ASP A 414 9.47 3.22 -19.41
C ASP A 414 9.97 4.61 -19.01
N ALA A 415 9.87 5.62 -19.90
CA ALA A 415 10.24 7.00 -19.57
C ALA A 415 9.34 7.60 -18.47
N TRP A 416 8.09 7.12 -18.34
CA TRP A 416 7.24 7.50 -17.22
C TRP A 416 7.61 6.80 -15.92
N VAL A 417 8.07 5.55 -16.00
CA VAL A 417 8.59 4.80 -14.84
C VAL A 417 9.82 5.51 -14.29
N GLU A 418 10.76 5.86 -15.15
CA GLU A 418 11.94 6.64 -14.79
C GLU A 418 11.56 8.00 -14.17
N TYR A 419 10.58 8.69 -14.76
CA TYR A 419 10.06 9.94 -14.20
C TYR A 419 9.47 9.76 -12.80
N CYS A 420 8.73 8.67 -12.56
CA CYS A 420 8.15 8.38 -11.27
C CYS A 420 9.20 7.98 -10.22
N GLN A 421 10.33 7.40 -10.64
CA GLN A 421 11.47 7.11 -9.76
C GLN A 421 12.20 8.41 -9.35
N ARG A 422 12.39 9.34 -10.29
CA ARG A 422 13.04 10.63 -9.99
C ARG A 422 12.14 11.58 -9.21
N VAL A 423 10.83 11.54 -9.46
CA VAL A 423 9.83 12.41 -8.83
C VAL A 423 8.78 11.53 -8.17
N SER A 424 9.09 11.00 -6.98
CA SER A 424 8.29 10.00 -6.26
C SER A 424 6.90 10.50 -5.85
N TRP A 425 6.78 11.82 -5.62
CA TRP A 425 5.61 12.46 -5.01
C TRP A 425 4.47 12.73 -6.00
N ARG A 426 3.25 12.34 -5.64
CA ARG A 426 2.02 12.68 -6.40
C ARG A 426 1.49 14.08 -6.08
N LEU A 427 1.31 14.37 -4.78
CA LEU A 427 0.73 15.61 -4.28
C LEU A 427 1.59 16.20 -3.13
N THR A 428 1.72 15.55 -1.95
CA THR A 428 2.47 16.05 -0.78
C THR A 428 3.47 15.03 -0.17
N MET A 429 4.31 15.49 0.78
CA MET A 429 5.37 14.74 1.51
C MET A 429 4.94 13.35 2.04
N GLU A 430 5.91 12.41 2.13
CA GLU A 430 5.72 10.98 2.42
C GLU A 430 4.85 10.71 3.64
N ARG A 431 3.83 9.86 3.45
CA ARG A 431 3.12 9.18 4.52
C ARG A 431 4.10 8.56 5.53
N HIS A 432 5.23 8.03 5.03
CA HIS A 432 6.29 7.42 5.83
C HIS A 432 6.85 8.41 6.85
N SER A 433 7.41 9.54 6.40
CA SER A 433 8.01 10.55 7.29
C SER A 433 7.02 11.07 8.33
N GLN A 434 5.76 11.33 7.94
CA GLN A 434 4.72 11.76 8.89
C GLN A 434 4.36 10.68 9.92
N ALA A 435 4.35 9.41 9.52
CA ALA A 435 4.11 8.31 10.44
C ALA A 435 5.29 8.16 11.42
N VAL A 436 6.53 8.19 10.90
CA VAL A 436 7.75 8.12 11.69
C VAL A 436 7.85 9.27 12.69
N GLU A 437 7.56 10.51 12.30
CA GLU A 437 7.54 11.66 13.21
C GLU A 437 6.53 11.48 14.35
N LYS A 438 5.32 10.97 14.07
CA LYS A 438 4.31 10.71 15.10
C LYS A 438 4.75 9.61 16.06
N ILE A 439 5.33 8.53 15.54
CA ILE A 439 5.84 7.43 16.35
C ILE A 439 7.01 7.92 17.21
N ALA A 440 7.94 8.69 16.64
CA ALA A 440 9.08 9.27 17.33
C ALA A 440 8.65 10.23 18.46
N ALA A 441 7.63 11.05 18.22
CA ALA A 441 7.05 11.91 19.25
C ALA A 441 6.43 11.12 20.40
N ALA A 442 5.74 10.02 20.12
CA ALA A 442 5.19 9.14 21.14
C ALA A 442 6.30 8.47 21.97
N VAL A 443 7.34 7.95 21.32
CA VAL A 443 8.51 7.37 21.99
C VAL A 443 9.20 8.39 22.89
N ARG A 444 9.40 9.62 22.39
CA ARG A 444 9.98 10.70 23.19
C ARG A 444 9.14 11.02 24.44
N GLY A 445 7.81 11.04 24.30
CA GLY A 445 6.91 11.24 25.43
C GLY A 445 7.09 10.19 26.54
N PHE A 446 7.25 8.92 26.20
CA PHE A 446 7.54 7.86 27.18
C PHE A 446 8.94 7.99 27.78
N PHE A 447 9.93 8.34 26.95
CA PHE A 447 11.30 8.55 27.40
C PHE A 447 11.41 9.67 28.44
N ASP A 448 10.80 10.83 28.18
CA ASP A 448 10.82 12.00 29.06
C ASP A 448 10.15 11.70 30.42
N GLN A 449 9.22 10.75 30.46
CA GLN A 449 8.51 10.29 31.67
C GLN A 449 9.23 9.14 32.37
N GLY A 450 10.27 8.55 31.77
CA GLY A 450 10.93 7.34 32.27
C GLY A 450 10.02 6.10 32.25
N GLU A 451 8.98 6.10 31.41
CA GLU A 451 8.00 5.02 31.35
C GLU A 451 8.37 3.99 30.28
N PRO A 452 8.31 2.68 30.59
CA PRO A 452 8.49 1.64 29.57
C PRO A 452 7.27 1.60 28.65
N TYR A 453 7.52 1.28 27.38
CA TYR A 453 6.48 1.05 26.39
C TYR A 453 6.69 -0.25 25.62
N ARG A 454 5.64 -0.71 24.92
CA ARG A 454 5.69 -1.87 24.02
C ARG A 454 5.36 -1.46 22.61
N VAL A 455 5.95 -2.15 21.63
CA VAL A 455 5.69 -1.91 20.21
C VAL A 455 4.64 -2.89 19.71
N PHE A 456 3.64 -2.39 19.01
CA PHE A 456 2.65 -3.19 18.31
C PHE A 456 2.89 -3.16 16.81
N HIS A 457 3.15 -4.35 16.23
CA HIS A 457 3.52 -4.53 14.82
C HIS A 457 2.34 -4.90 13.91
N GLY A 458 1.14 -5.12 14.46
CA GLY A 458 -0.03 -5.58 13.70
C GLY A 458 -0.08 -7.10 13.44
N SER A 459 1.07 -7.77 13.29
CA SER A 459 1.18 -9.23 13.14
C SER A 459 2.50 -9.77 13.73
N SER A 460 2.57 -11.05 14.10
CA SER A 460 3.80 -11.70 14.61
C SER A 460 3.80 -13.20 14.33
N ASN A 461 4.91 -13.70 13.78
CA ASN A 461 5.19 -15.13 13.56
C ASN A 461 6.06 -15.76 14.68
N SER A 462 6.15 -15.12 15.84
CA SER A 462 6.81 -15.70 17.01
C SER A 462 5.91 -16.74 17.68
N THR A 463 6.47 -17.83 18.21
CA THR A 463 5.74 -18.81 19.04
C THR A 463 5.43 -18.31 20.46
N ARG A 464 5.85 -17.08 20.79
CA ARG A 464 5.52 -16.40 22.05
C ARG A 464 4.12 -15.77 21.99
N PRO A 465 3.23 -16.01 22.96
CA PRO A 465 1.91 -15.38 22.97
C PRO A 465 2.03 -13.86 23.05
N SER A 466 1.15 -13.16 22.33
CA SER A 466 1.02 -11.71 22.46
C SER A 466 0.73 -11.38 23.92
N HIS A 467 1.46 -10.40 24.47
CA HIS A 467 1.24 -9.96 25.84
C HIS A 467 -0.12 -9.27 25.89
N GLY A 468 -1.16 -10.01 26.27
CA GLY A 468 -2.54 -9.53 26.30
C GLY A 468 -2.64 -8.15 26.93
N SER A 469 -3.28 -7.24 26.19
CA SER A 469 -4.15 -6.14 26.63
C SER A 469 -3.93 -5.47 27.99
N ALA A 470 -2.70 -5.38 28.50
CA ALA A 470 -2.35 -4.30 29.40
C ALA A 470 -2.36 -3.05 28.52
N LYS A 471 -3.52 -2.37 28.45
CA LYS A 471 -3.81 -1.20 27.61
C LYS A 471 -2.94 0.03 27.91
N GLN A 472 -1.86 -0.10 28.66
CA GLN A 472 -0.98 0.99 29.04
C GLN A 472 0.29 0.95 28.18
N ASN A 473 0.63 2.11 27.61
CA ASN A 473 1.90 2.42 26.97
C ASN A 473 2.28 1.54 25.77
N ILE A 474 1.45 1.57 24.72
CA ILE A 474 1.70 0.89 23.44
C ILE A 474 2.00 1.92 22.35
N VAL A 475 3.08 1.69 21.60
CA VAL A 475 3.44 2.39 20.37
C VAL A 475 3.04 1.51 19.18
N ASP A 476 2.00 1.91 18.45
CA ASP A 476 1.52 1.20 17.27
C ASP A 476 2.28 1.63 16.02
N ILE A 477 2.92 0.68 15.36
CA ILE A 477 3.63 0.90 14.08
C ILE A 477 3.05 0.08 12.93
N SER A 478 1.93 -0.61 13.13
CA SER A 478 1.29 -1.49 12.12
C SER A 478 1.01 -0.81 10.78
N MET A 479 0.89 0.52 10.79
CA MET A 479 0.72 1.36 9.60
C MET A 479 1.95 1.43 8.68
N LEU A 480 3.14 1.07 9.17
CA LEU A 480 4.41 1.02 8.43
C LEU A 480 4.54 -0.33 7.71
N SER A 481 3.79 -0.52 6.63
CA SER A 481 3.61 -1.79 5.90
C SER A 481 3.68 -1.64 4.37
N ASN A 482 4.35 -0.59 3.88
CA ASN A 482 4.47 -0.27 2.46
C ASN A 482 5.88 -0.55 1.92
N ILE A 483 5.95 -0.97 0.66
CA ILE A 483 7.18 -0.96 -0.13
C ILE A 483 7.25 0.42 -0.80
N LEU A 484 8.23 1.23 -0.44
CA LEU A 484 8.35 2.61 -0.90
C LEU A 484 9.00 2.68 -2.29
N LEU A 485 9.97 1.80 -2.53
CA LEU A 485 10.73 1.75 -3.78
C LEU A 485 11.20 0.32 -4.08
N VAL A 486 11.16 -0.05 -5.36
CA VAL A 486 11.97 -1.13 -5.94
C VAL A 486 12.75 -0.50 -7.08
N ASP A 487 14.07 -0.50 -6.99
CA ASP A 487 14.98 0.09 -7.97
C ASP A 487 15.70 -1.03 -8.73
N PRO A 488 15.32 -1.30 -9.99
CA PRO A 488 15.92 -2.38 -10.78
C PRO A 488 17.37 -2.09 -11.20
N GLU A 489 17.74 -0.81 -11.33
CA GLU A 489 19.08 -0.41 -11.78
C GLU A 489 20.09 -0.59 -10.66
N ARG A 490 19.77 -0.08 -9.47
CA ARG A 490 20.59 -0.23 -8.27
C ARG A 490 20.43 -1.60 -7.60
N ARG A 491 19.41 -2.37 -7.99
CA ARG A 491 18.99 -3.64 -7.37
C ARG A 491 18.80 -3.50 -5.87
N ILE A 492 17.97 -2.54 -5.48
CA ILE A 492 17.61 -2.32 -4.06
C ILE A 492 16.10 -2.17 -3.90
N ALA A 493 15.61 -2.41 -2.69
CA ALA A 493 14.25 -2.05 -2.28
C ALA A 493 14.28 -1.22 -0.99
N LEU A 494 13.43 -0.19 -0.91
CA LEU A 494 13.15 0.55 0.32
C LEU A 494 11.81 0.09 0.89
N VAL A 495 11.84 -0.47 2.10
CA VAL A 495 10.74 -1.26 2.63
C VAL A 495 10.46 -0.91 4.09
N GLU A 496 9.20 -0.64 4.42
CA GLU A 496 8.77 -0.46 5.81
C GLU A 496 8.76 -1.80 6.59
N PRO A 497 8.96 -1.78 7.92
CA PRO A 497 9.24 -2.97 8.73
C PRO A 497 8.14 -4.03 8.71
N ASN A 498 6.86 -3.65 8.55
CA ASN A 498 5.75 -4.61 8.60
C ASN A 498 5.33 -5.14 7.22
N VAL A 499 6.14 -4.93 6.18
CA VAL A 499 5.95 -5.62 4.90
C VAL A 499 6.28 -7.11 5.07
N PRO A 500 5.33 -8.02 4.78
CA PRO A 500 5.59 -9.47 4.84
C PRO A 500 6.36 -9.98 3.61
N MET A 501 7.06 -11.11 3.76
CA MET A 501 7.90 -11.70 2.70
C MET A 501 7.15 -11.99 1.41
N ASP A 502 5.91 -12.48 1.49
CA ASP A 502 5.11 -12.72 0.28
C ASP A 502 4.88 -11.44 -0.53
N ARG A 503 4.53 -10.34 0.13
CA ARG A 503 4.34 -9.04 -0.53
C ARG A 503 5.66 -8.48 -1.08
N LEU A 504 6.76 -8.65 -0.35
CA LEU A 504 8.09 -8.24 -0.81
C LEU A 504 8.46 -8.99 -2.10
N VAL A 505 8.38 -10.33 -2.09
CA VAL A 505 8.71 -11.18 -3.24
C VAL A 505 7.81 -10.86 -4.44
N GLU A 506 6.51 -10.64 -4.24
CA GLU A 506 5.61 -10.25 -5.35
C GLU A 506 6.02 -8.93 -6.00
N ALA A 507 6.40 -7.94 -5.19
CA ALA A 507 6.82 -6.65 -5.70
C ALA A 507 8.16 -6.74 -6.44
N THR A 508 9.15 -7.45 -5.89
CA THR A 508 10.47 -7.56 -6.53
C THR A 508 10.42 -8.42 -7.79
N LEU A 509 9.65 -9.52 -7.79
CA LEU A 509 9.53 -10.40 -8.96
C LEU A 509 8.89 -9.68 -10.16
N ALA A 510 8.01 -8.69 -9.92
CA ALA A 510 7.46 -7.86 -10.97
C ALA A 510 8.54 -7.07 -11.75
N HIS A 511 9.71 -6.88 -11.14
CA HIS A 511 10.89 -6.25 -11.72
C HIS A 511 11.98 -7.26 -12.13
N GLY A 512 11.69 -8.56 -12.10
CA GLY A 512 12.68 -9.61 -12.40
C GLY A 512 13.77 -9.75 -11.32
N LEU A 513 13.46 -9.35 -10.08
CA LEU A 513 14.39 -9.36 -8.95
C LEU A 513 13.84 -10.15 -7.76
N VAL A 514 14.73 -10.60 -6.88
CA VAL A 514 14.40 -11.34 -5.64
C VAL A 514 15.35 -10.93 -4.51
N PRO A 515 14.90 -10.89 -3.24
CA PRO A 515 15.82 -10.81 -2.11
C PRO A 515 16.80 -12.00 -2.08
N PRO A 516 18.09 -11.81 -1.73
CA PRO A 516 19.04 -12.92 -1.63
C PRO A 516 18.68 -13.94 -0.54
N VAL A 517 18.06 -13.47 0.55
CA VAL A 517 17.54 -14.29 1.63
C VAL A 517 16.05 -14.00 1.78
N VAL A 518 15.22 -15.03 1.64
CA VAL A 518 13.76 -14.96 1.78
C VAL A 518 13.36 -15.96 2.85
N MET A 519 12.65 -15.49 3.87
CA MET A 519 12.15 -16.39 4.91
C MET A 519 11.02 -17.25 4.38
N GLU A 520 11.10 -18.55 4.66
CA GLU A 520 10.25 -19.57 4.04
C GLU A 520 8.77 -19.49 4.45
N PHE A 521 8.48 -18.70 5.50
CA PHE A 521 7.13 -18.38 5.93
C PHE A 521 6.68 -17.01 5.40
N PRO A 522 5.64 -16.97 4.54
CA PRO A 522 5.09 -15.76 3.92
C PRO A 522 4.81 -14.60 4.87
N GLY A 523 4.42 -14.91 6.12
CA GLY A 523 4.02 -13.93 7.12
C GLY A 523 5.15 -13.20 7.84
N ILE A 524 6.40 -13.66 7.71
CA ILE A 524 7.52 -13.00 8.39
C ILE A 524 7.74 -11.63 7.75
N THR A 525 7.92 -10.60 8.57
CA THR A 525 8.07 -9.21 8.09
C THR A 525 9.54 -8.83 7.96
N VAL A 526 9.84 -7.85 7.11
CA VAL A 526 11.22 -7.36 6.88
C VAL A 526 11.87 -6.87 8.18
N GLY A 527 11.16 -6.07 8.98
CA GLY A 527 11.68 -5.59 10.27
C GLY A 527 11.83 -6.71 11.31
N GLY A 528 10.94 -7.70 11.27
CA GLY A 528 11.04 -8.92 12.07
C GLY A 528 12.23 -9.77 11.65
N GLY A 529 12.58 -9.81 10.36
CA GLY A 529 13.74 -10.51 9.84
C GLY A 529 15.05 -9.89 10.26
N TYR A 530 15.16 -8.55 10.20
CA TYR A 530 16.34 -7.82 10.69
C TYR A 530 16.50 -7.93 12.21
N SER A 531 15.42 -7.73 12.95
CA SER A 531 15.46 -7.76 14.43
C SER A 531 15.51 -9.18 14.99
N GLY A 532 15.20 -10.20 14.19
CA GLY A 532 15.24 -11.61 14.53
C GLY A 532 16.49 -12.29 13.98
N THR A 533 16.51 -13.62 14.00
CA THR A 533 17.68 -14.40 13.52
C THR A 533 17.65 -14.60 12.01
N SER A 534 16.53 -15.05 11.44
CA SER A 534 16.28 -15.20 9.99
C SER A 534 17.43 -15.81 9.17
N GLY A 535 17.73 -17.08 9.45
CA GLY A 535 18.57 -17.93 8.61
C GLY A 535 17.70 -18.91 7.79
N GLU A 536 18.02 -19.09 6.52
CA GLU A 536 17.21 -19.84 5.55
C GLU A 536 18.11 -20.64 4.60
N SER A 537 17.51 -21.40 3.69
CA SER A 537 18.25 -22.27 2.75
C SER A 537 19.32 -21.57 1.90
N SER A 538 19.26 -20.25 1.68
CA SER A 538 20.31 -19.48 0.98
C SER A 538 21.35 -18.84 1.93
N SER A 539 21.19 -18.97 3.25
CA SER A 539 22.00 -18.27 4.24
C SER A 539 23.44 -18.75 4.37
N PHE A 540 23.76 -19.96 3.93
CA PHE A 540 25.16 -20.41 3.83
C PHE A 540 25.97 -19.55 2.86
N ARG A 541 25.32 -19.02 1.81
CA ARG A 541 25.92 -18.17 0.78
C ARG A 541 25.83 -16.69 1.13
N HIS A 542 24.64 -16.22 1.45
CA HIS A 542 24.36 -14.79 1.61
C HIS A 542 24.43 -14.28 3.06
N GLY A 543 24.62 -15.17 4.04
CA GLY A 543 24.54 -14.83 5.46
C GLY A 543 23.09 -14.80 5.97
N PHE A 544 22.89 -14.19 7.13
CA PHE A 544 21.54 -13.99 7.66
C PHE A 544 20.85 -12.84 6.90
N PHE A 545 19.54 -12.67 7.10
CA PHE A 545 18.77 -11.66 6.37
C PHE A 545 19.37 -10.24 6.48
N ASP A 546 19.94 -9.86 7.63
CA ASP A 546 20.59 -8.57 7.83
C ASP A 546 21.93 -8.40 7.09
N ASP A 547 22.56 -9.49 6.64
CA ASP A 547 23.71 -9.43 5.73
C ASP A 547 23.32 -9.00 4.31
N THR A 548 22.03 -9.02 3.99
CA THR A 548 21.47 -8.54 2.72
C THR A 548 20.97 -7.09 2.80
N ILE A 549 21.06 -6.45 3.97
CA ILE A 549 20.58 -5.09 4.22
C ILE A 549 21.74 -4.10 4.12
N ASN A 550 21.53 -3.01 3.37
CA ASN A 550 22.51 -1.93 3.23
C ASN A 550 22.43 -0.95 4.41
N SER A 551 21.20 -0.58 4.80
CA SER A 551 20.96 0.37 5.88
C SER A 551 19.57 0.22 6.48
N VAL A 552 19.41 0.67 7.73
CA VAL A 552 18.13 0.77 8.41
C VAL A 552 17.91 2.17 8.99
N GLU A 553 16.68 2.64 8.95
CA GLU A 553 16.21 3.77 9.74
C GLU A 553 15.62 3.24 11.06
N ILE A 554 16.02 3.83 12.19
CA ILE A 554 15.65 3.41 13.54
C ILE A 554 15.24 4.62 14.36
N ILE A 555 14.11 4.50 15.07
CA ILE A 555 13.74 5.38 16.18
C ILE A 555 14.39 4.84 17.46
N LEU A 556 15.32 5.59 18.03
CA LEU A 556 15.98 5.27 19.29
C LEU A 556 15.04 5.44 20.49
N GLY A 557 15.43 4.93 21.66
CA GLY A 557 14.58 5.00 22.86
C GLY A 557 14.25 6.42 23.33
N ASN A 558 15.03 7.44 22.93
CA ASN A 558 14.74 8.86 23.19
C ASN A 558 13.86 9.54 22.10
N GLY A 559 13.38 8.78 21.11
CA GLY A 559 12.58 9.29 20.00
C GLY A 559 13.38 10.10 18.97
N SER A 560 14.71 9.94 18.90
CA SER A 560 15.50 10.41 17.76
C SER A 560 15.42 9.40 16.61
N VAL A 561 15.31 9.91 15.38
CA VAL A 561 15.29 9.09 14.16
C VAL A 561 16.68 9.16 13.54
N ILE A 562 17.29 7.99 13.32
CA ILE A 562 18.63 7.91 12.75
C ILE A 562 18.72 6.81 11.68
N THR A 563 19.70 6.92 10.81
CA THR A 563 20.10 5.84 9.90
C THR A 563 21.35 5.14 10.43
N ALA A 564 21.38 3.82 10.31
CA ALA A 564 22.52 2.97 10.62
C ALA A 564 22.82 2.02 9.46
N SER A 565 24.11 1.80 9.21
CA SER A 565 24.64 0.93 8.16
C SER A 565 26.00 0.37 8.59
N ARG A 566 26.63 -0.46 7.76
CA ARG A 566 27.98 -0.97 8.03
C ARG A 566 29.05 0.14 8.00
N THR A 567 28.78 1.29 7.39
CA THR A 567 29.70 2.42 7.30
C THR A 567 29.33 3.59 8.22
N GLU A 568 28.09 3.65 8.70
CA GLU A 568 27.59 4.70 9.59
C GLU A 568 26.90 4.07 10.80
N ARG A 569 27.42 4.29 12.02
CA ARG A 569 26.91 3.65 13.26
C ARG A 569 26.85 2.12 13.15
N ALA A 570 27.94 1.53 12.65
CA ALA A 570 28.06 0.09 12.40
C ALA A 570 27.84 -0.76 13.66
N ASP A 571 28.20 -0.24 14.83
CA ASP A 571 27.95 -0.87 16.12
C ASP A 571 26.45 -1.02 16.43
N LEU A 572 25.65 0.00 16.13
CA LEU A 572 24.19 -0.09 16.25
C LEU A 572 23.59 -1.01 15.18
N PHE A 573 24.04 -0.89 13.93
CA PHE A 573 23.55 -1.71 12.84
C PHE A 573 23.74 -3.21 13.15
N LEU A 574 24.96 -3.60 13.50
CA LEU A 574 25.29 -4.99 13.83
C LEU A 574 24.66 -5.44 15.16
N GLY A 575 24.68 -4.58 16.17
CA GLY A 575 24.17 -4.91 17.51
C GLY A 575 22.64 -4.97 17.60
N ALA A 576 21.91 -4.25 16.74
CA ALA A 576 20.45 -4.29 16.68
C ALA A 576 19.91 -5.50 15.92
N ALA A 577 20.70 -6.07 15.00
CA ALA A 577 20.36 -7.30 14.30
C ALA A 577 20.26 -8.48 15.27
N GLY A 578 19.15 -9.23 15.23
CA GLY A 578 18.88 -10.32 16.19
C GLY A 578 18.51 -9.89 17.61
N ALA A 579 18.61 -8.60 17.96
CA ALA A 579 18.36 -8.11 19.32
C ALA A 579 16.86 -7.87 19.63
N ALA A 580 15.95 -8.48 18.87
CA ALA A 580 14.49 -8.46 19.05
C ALA A 580 13.89 -7.05 19.21
N GLY A 581 14.48 -6.03 18.57
CA GLY A 581 14.03 -4.63 18.64
C GLY A 581 14.18 -4.02 20.04
N THR A 582 15.25 -4.34 20.76
CA THR A 582 15.53 -3.82 22.12
C THR A 582 16.44 -2.60 22.13
N LEU A 583 17.01 -2.24 20.97
CA LEU A 583 17.84 -1.04 20.78
C LEU A 583 17.11 0.11 20.06
N GLY A 584 15.88 -0.14 19.58
CA GLY A 584 15.07 0.86 18.89
C GLY A 584 13.98 0.22 18.02
N ILE A 585 13.20 1.07 17.36
CA ILE A 585 12.13 0.67 16.43
C ILE A 585 12.63 0.89 15.00
N VAL A 586 12.81 -0.19 14.24
CA VAL A 586 13.11 -0.08 12.80
C VAL A 586 11.91 0.48 12.07
N THR A 587 12.11 1.51 11.25
CA THR A 587 11.05 2.19 10.48
C THR A 587 11.22 2.07 8.97
N LEU A 588 12.46 1.93 8.48
CA LEU A 588 12.74 1.73 7.06
C LEU A 588 13.96 0.82 6.88
N VAL A 589 13.96 0.00 5.84
CA VAL A 589 15.05 -0.91 5.50
C VAL A 589 15.40 -0.74 4.02
N GLU A 590 16.68 -0.52 3.71
CA GLU A 590 17.21 -0.65 2.35
C GLU A 590 17.80 -2.05 2.16
N LEU A 591 17.14 -2.85 1.33
CA LEU A 591 17.47 -4.25 1.07
C LEU A 591 18.16 -4.40 -0.30
N ARG A 592 19.20 -5.22 -0.39
CA ARG A 592 19.80 -5.64 -1.66
C ARG A 592 18.89 -6.65 -2.38
N LEU A 593 18.85 -6.57 -3.70
CA LEU A 593 18.15 -7.50 -4.57
C LEU A 593 19.12 -8.18 -5.54
N GLU A 594 18.73 -9.36 -6.00
CA GLU A 594 19.45 -10.14 -7.01
C GLU A 594 18.53 -10.48 -8.18
N THR A 595 19.13 -10.83 -9.32
CA THR A 595 18.39 -11.20 -10.51
C THR A 595 17.61 -12.49 -10.26
N ALA A 596 16.29 -12.43 -10.39
CA ALA A 596 15.46 -13.61 -10.26
C ALA A 596 15.59 -14.52 -11.49
N ARG A 597 15.60 -15.83 -11.25
CA ARG A 597 15.38 -16.86 -12.28
C ARG A 597 13.98 -17.42 -12.19
N LYS A 598 13.52 -18.06 -13.25
CA LYS A 598 12.16 -18.60 -13.29
C LYS A 598 11.97 -19.82 -12.39
N LEU A 599 12.98 -20.67 -12.28
CA LEU A 599 12.92 -21.99 -11.67
C LEU A 599 14.10 -22.21 -10.71
N VAL A 600 13.93 -23.18 -9.81
CA VAL A 600 14.97 -23.78 -9.00
C VAL A 600 15.05 -25.26 -9.40
N LYS A 601 16.19 -25.69 -9.94
CA LYS A 601 16.52 -27.11 -10.14
C LYS A 601 16.88 -27.65 -8.77
N THR A 602 16.02 -28.51 -8.23
CA THR A 602 16.13 -29.05 -6.88
C THR A 602 16.53 -30.51 -6.92
N THR A 603 17.63 -30.86 -6.26
CA THR A 603 18.16 -32.22 -6.17
C THR A 603 17.94 -32.75 -4.76
N TYR A 604 17.34 -33.93 -4.64
CA TYR A 604 17.11 -34.64 -3.39
C TYR A 604 18.06 -35.83 -3.32
N ARG A 605 19.06 -35.79 -2.44
CA ARG A 605 20.05 -36.86 -2.26
C ARG A 605 19.74 -37.65 -0.98
N ARG A 606 19.59 -38.96 -1.11
CA ARG A 606 19.30 -39.88 0.00
C ARG A 606 20.57 -40.24 0.76
N ILE A 607 20.60 -40.02 2.08
CA ILE A 607 21.76 -40.34 2.95
C ILE A 607 21.33 -41.18 4.15
N ASN A 608 22.03 -42.28 4.41
CA ASN A 608 21.61 -43.32 5.36
C ASN A 608 22.02 -43.09 6.81
N THR A 609 22.88 -42.10 7.10
CA THR A 609 23.26 -41.79 8.48
C THR A 609 23.16 -40.29 8.75
N VAL A 610 23.02 -39.92 10.02
CA VAL A 610 22.99 -38.50 10.42
C VAL A 610 24.37 -37.86 10.25
N GLY A 611 25.45 -38.53 10.66
CA GLY A 611 26.81 -38.02 10.51
C GLY A 611 27.18 -37.71 9.06
N GLU A 612 26.87 -38.63 8.12
CA GLU A 612 27.10 -38.37 6.69
C GLU A 612 26.23 -37.24 6.17
N ALA A 613 24.98 -37.11 6.63
CA ALA A 613 24.11 -36.01 6.20
C ALA A 613 24.65 -34.64 6.65
N VAL A 614 25.18 -34.56 7.88
CA VAL A 614 25.85 -33.35 8.40
C VAL A 614 27.09 -33.02 7.57
N ALA A 615 27.94 -34.01 7.29
CA ALA A 615 29.15 -33.84 6.49
C ALA A 615 28.84 -33.44 5.04
N GLU A 616 27.80 -34.01 4.46
CA GLU A 616 27.36 -33.72 3.09
C GLU A 616 26.82 -32.30 2.96
N ILE A 617 25.99 -31.84 3.90
CA ILE A 617 25.55 -30.44 3.95
C ILE A 617 26.76 -29.52 4.05
N GLU A 618 27.73 -29.83 4.93
CA GLU A 618 28.94 -29.01 5.08
C GLU A 618 29.75 -28.95 3.77
N ALA A 619 29.85 -30.07 3.05
CA ALA A 619 30.54 -30.14 1.76
C ALA A 619 29.84 -29.29 0.69
N GLU A 620 28.52 -29.39 0.57
CA GLU A 620 27.73 -28.63 -0.41
C GLU A 620 27.79 -27.12 -0.16
N THR A 621 28.06 -26.65 1.06
CA THR A 621 28.25 -25.20 1.31
C THR A 621 29.41 -24.59 0.52
N LYS A 622 30.35 -25.42 0.04
CA LYS A 622 31.51 -25.01 -0.76
C LYS A 622 31.23 -25.05 -2.26
N ASN A 623 30.07 -25.57 -2.67
CA ASN A 623 29.69 -25.70 -4.07
C ASN A 623 29.18 -24.35 -4.62
N GLU A 624 29.93 -23.76 -5.55
CA GLU A 624 29.60 -22.45 -6.12
C GLU A 624 28.36 -22.46 -7.00
N GLU A 625 27.94 -23.61 -7.53
CA GLU A 625 26.75 -23.73 -8.39
C GLU A 625 25.44 -23.75 -7.61
N VAL A 626 25.49 -24.10 -6.32
CA VAL A 626 24.29 -24.26 -5.49
C VAL A 626 23.89 -22.94 -4.84
N ASP A 627 22.65 -22.50 -5.06
CA ASP A 627 22.09 -21.27 -4.48
C ASP A 627 21.34 -21.51 -3.16
N TYR A 628 20.79 -22.72 -2.98
CA TYR A 628 20.00 -23.10 -1.81
C TYR A 628 20.42 -24.47 -1.28
N ILE A 629 20.55 -24.61 0.04
CA ILE A 629 20.84 -25.86 0.73
C ILE A 629 19.97 -25.98 1.98
N ASP A 630 19.28 -27.10 2.10
CA ASP A 630 18.69 -27.55 3.37
C ASP A 630 18.64 -29.08 3.43
N GLY A 631 18.13 -29.62 4.54
CA GLY A 631 18.00 -31.05 4.73
C GLY A 631 16.85 -31.42 5.63
N ILE A 632 16.34 -32.64 5.44
CA ILE A 632 15.32 -33.23 6.29
C ILE A 632 15.80 -34.59 6.78
N VAL A 633 15.84 -34.77 8.10
CA VAL A 633 16.13 -36.07 8.73
C VAL A 633 14.83 -36.67 9.21
N PHE A 634 14.38 -37.76 8.58
CA PHE A 634 13.13 -38.47 8.89
C PHE A 634 13.30 -39.55 9.94
N SER A 635 14.49 -40.13 10.04
CA SER A 635 14.91 -41.06 11.09
C SER A 635 16.43 -41.15 11.12
N GLN A 636 16.98 -41.88 12.09
CA GLN A 636 18.40 -42.22 12.18
C GLN A 636 18.98 -42.81 10.88
N GLN A 637 18.16 -43.47 10.05
CA GLN A 637 18.58 -44.09 8.80
C GLN A 637 18.05 -43.39 7.55
N HIS A 638 17.24 -42.33 7.68
CA HIS A 638 16.59 -41.66 6.55
C HIS A 638 16.80 -40.16 6.59
N SER A 639 17.93 -39.70 6.03
CA SER A 639 18.22 -38.30 5.78
C SER A 639 18.11 -37.96 4.29
N VAL A 640 17.70 -36.74 3.98
CA VAL A 640 17.68 -36.20 2.63
C VAL A 640 18.34 -34.83 2.62
N ILE A 641 19.36 -34.67 1.78
CA ILE A 641 19.98 -33.37 1.50
C ILE A 641 19.35 -32.80 0.25
N ILE A 642 19.00 -31.52 0.32
CA ILE A 642 18.23 -30.81 -0.70
C ILE A 642 19.11 -29.65 -1.16
N THR A 643 19.51 -29.68 -2.44
CA THR A 643 20.25 -28.58 -3.06
C THR A 643 19.41 -27.94 -4.16
N GLY A 644 19.53 -26.63 -4.32
CA GLY A 644 18.77 -25.84 -5.29
C GLY A 644 19.68 -24.94 -6.12
N GLU A 645 19.55 -25.03 -7.45
CA GLU A 645 20.26 -24.18 -8.43
C GLU A 645 19.25 -23.30 -9.17
N LEU A 646 19.46 -21.99 -9.20
CA LEU A 646 18.62 -21.04 -9.92
C LEU A 646 18.80 -21.18 -11.44
N THR A 647 17.70 -21.40 -12.17
CA THR A 647 17.75 -21.62 -13.61
C THR A 647 16.53 -21.07 -14.36
N ASP A 648 16.74 -20.65 -15.61
CA ASP A 648 15.67 -20.28 -16.54
C ASP A 648 15.28 -21.44 -17.47
N LYS A 649 15.99 -22.57 -17.40
CA LYS A 649 15.87 -23.71 -18.32
C LYS A 649 15.47 -24.96 -17.54
N LYS A 650 14.63 -25.78 -18.19
CA LYS A 650 14.31 -27.15 -17.78
C LYS A 650 14.29 -28.06 -19.01
N PRO A 651 14.49 -29.38 -18.85
CA PRO A 651 14.22 -30.36 -19.91
C PRO A 651 12.78 -30.25 -20.44
N ALA A 652 12.59 -30.51 -21.73
CA ALA A 652 11.29 -30.32 -22.39
C ALA A 652 10.21 -31.26 -21.84
N ASP A 653 10.60 -32.48 -21.52
CA ASP A 653 9.79 -33.59 -20.97
C ASP A 653 9.56 -33.50 -19.45
N CYS A 654 10.37 -32.72 -18.73
CA CYS A 654 10.24 -32.60 -17.28
C CYS A 654 9.03 -31.73 -16.87
N GLN A 655 8.14 -32.26 -16.04
CA GLN A 655 7.01 -31.49 -15.48
C GLN A 655 7.46 -30.62 -14.30
N LEU A 656 6.89 -29.42 -14.21
CA LEU A 656 7.13 -28.53 -13.08
C LEU A 656 6.43 -29.06 -11.83
N ARG A 657 7.11 -28.97 -10.68
CA ARG A 657 6.54 -29.33 -9.38
C ARG A 657 6.07 -28.09 -8.64
N THR A 658 4.88 -28.15 -8.05
CA THR A 658 4.28 -27.09 -7.23
C THR A 658 3.88 -27.65 -5.87
N PHE A 659 3.80 -26.77 -4.87
CA PHE A 659 3.43 -27.14 -3.51
C PHE A 659 2.30 -26.29 -2.93
N SER A 660 1.98 -25.15 -3.56
CA SER A 660 1.03 -24.16 -3.02
C SER A 660 -0.45 -24.49 -3.22
N ASN A 661 -0.82 -25.42 -4.12
CA ASN A 661 -2.23 -25.73 -4.37
C ASN A 661 -2.79 -26.71 -3.33
N ALA A 662 -4.08 -26.59 -3.01
CA ALA A 662 -4.76 -27.48 -2.07
C ALA A 662 -4.62 -28.99 -2.41
N GLY A 663 -4.52 -29.31 -3.70
CA GLY A 663 -4.33 -30.67 -4.19
C GLY A 663 -2.88 -31.18 -4.15
N ASP A 664 -1.90 -30.30 -4.00
CA ASP A 664 -0.47 -30.64 -4.00
C ASP A 664 -0.10 -31.36 -2.69
N PRO A 665 0.89 -32.28 -2.71
CA PRO A 665 1.44 -32.81 -1.47
C PRO A 665 2.09 -31.70 -0.65
N TRP A 666 2.21 -31.91 0.67
CA TRP A 666 3.05 -31.05 1.49
C TRP A 666 4.52 -31.37 1.19
N PHE A 667 5.39 -30.36 1.15
CA PHE A 667 6.76 -30.51 0.65
C PHE A 667 7.52 -31.64 1.34
N TYR A 668 7.58 -31.67 2.68
CA TYR A 668 8.31 -32.72 3.41
C TYR A 668 7.76 -34.14 3.14
N MET A 669 6.44 -34.29 2.94
CA MET A 669 5.84 -35.59 2.62
C MET A 669 6.24 -36.05 1.22
N HIS A 670 6.24 -35.11 0.26
CA HIS A 670 6.70 -35.38 -1.10
C HIS A 670 8.16 -35.82 -1.10
N VAL A 671 9.04 -35.10 -0.39
CA VAL A 671 10.44 -35.47 -0.21
C VAL A 671 10.58 -36.86 0.38
N GLN A 672 9.80 -37.18 1.42
CA GLN A 672 9.83 -38.52 2.02
C GLN A 672 9.40 -39.60 1.03
N ASP A 673 8.30 -39.38 0.29
CA ASP A 673 7.71 -40.36 -0.61
C ASP A 673 8.63 -40.68 -1.80
N ILE A 674 9.27 -39.66 -2.39
CA ILE A 674 10.15 -39.86 -3.56
C ILE A 674 11.52 -40.44 -3.18
N THR A 675 11.95 -40.30 -1.91
CA THR A 675 13.29 -40.77 -1.47
C THR A 675 13.26 -42.07 -0.68
N LYS A 676 12.10 -42.50 -0.15
CA LYS A 676 11.99 -43.71 0.68
C LYS A 676 12.48 -44.99 -0.01
N GLY A 677 12.33 -45.08 -1.33
CA GLY A 677 12.74 -46.23 -2.13
C GLY A 677 14.12 -46.11 -2.78
N LEU A 678 14.84 -45.01 -2.56
CA LEU A 678 16.17 -44.82 -3.12
C LEU A 678 17.22 -45.58 -2.31
N GLU A 679 18.22 -46.10 -3.01
CA GLU A 679 19.46 -46.59 -2.39
C GLU A 679 20.29 -45.42 -1.82
N GLU A 680 21.31 -45.74 -1.03
CA GLU A 680 22.23 -44.75 -0.48
C GLU A 680 22.91 -43.95 -1.59
N GLY A 681 22.94 -42.63 -1.46
CA GLY A 681 23.46 -41.73 -2.50
C GLY A 681 22.53 -41.57 -3.72
N GLY A 682 21.37 -42.23 -3.76
CA GLY A 682 20.39 -42.06 -4.82
C GLY A 682 19.84 -40.63 -4.88
N GLU A 683 19.67 -40.12 -6.11
CA GLU A 683 19.24 -38.75 -6.36
C GLU A 683 17.96 -38.68 -7.19
N VAL A 684 17.14 -37.67 -6.89
CA VAL A 684 15.99 -37.27 -7.71
C VAL A 684 16.10 -35.77 -7.99
N VAL A 685 15.90 -35.37 -9.25
CA VAL A 685 15.93 -33.95 -9.65
C VAL A 685 14.55 -33.50 -10.10
N GLU A 686 14.09 -32.36 -9.58
CA GLU A 686 12.84 -31.71 -9.98
C GLU A 686 13.07 -30.22 -10.29
N TYR A 687 12.14 -29.61 -11.03
CA TYR A 687 12.18 -28.19 -11.35
C TYR A 687 10.97 -27.50 -10.72
N ILE A 688 11.23 -26.58 -9.80
CA ILE A 688 10.21 -25.89 -9.01
C ILE A 688 10.19 -24.41 -9.41
N PRO A 689 9.03 -23.80 -9.72
CA PRO A 689 8.95 -22.35 -9.92
C PRO A 689 9.49 -21.59 -8.72
N LEU A 690 10.26 -20.50 -8.94
CA LEU A 690 10.97 -19.81 -7.86
C LEU A 690 10.07 -19.46 -6.67
N GLY A 691 8.91 -18.84 -6.91
CA GLY A 691 7.96 -18.52 -5.84
C GLY A 691 7.43 -19.73 -5.07
N GLU A 692 7.26 -20.88 -5.73
CA GLU A 692 6.85 -22.14 -5.09
C GLU A 692 7.97 -22.72 -4.21
N TYR A 693 9.24 -22.59 -4.64
CA TYR A 693 10.40 -23.04 -3.86
C TYR A 693 10.58 -22.20 -2.59
N LEU A 694 10.52 -20.86 -2.73
CA LEU A 694 10.73 -19.93 -1.62
C LEU A 694 9.73 -20.13 -0.48
N PHE A 695 8.49 -20.54 -0.78
CA PHE A 695 7.44 -20.74 0.22
C PHE A 695 7.00 -22.21 0.35
N ARG A 696 7.87 -23.16 -0.02
CA ARG A 696 7.56 -24.61 -0.04
C ARG A 696 7.12 -25.17 1.32
N TYR A 697 7.55 -24.55 2.42
CA TYR A 697 7.21 -24.95 3.79
C TYR A 697 6.01 -24.23 4.40
N ASP A 698 5.39 -23.28 3.69
CA ASP A 698 4.21 -22.56 4.19
C ASP A 698 3.03 -23.52 4.45
N ARG A 699 2.77 -24.45 3.52
CA ARG A 699 1.77 -25.49 3.75
C ARG A 699 2.32 -26.53 4.71
N ALA A 700 1.62 -26.67 5.83
CA ALA A 700 1.94 -27.44 7.02
C ALA A 700 2.98 -26.84 7.97
N GLY A 701 3.55 -25.65 7.69
CA GLY A 701 4.61 -25.07 8.53
C GLY A 701 5.73 -26.07 8.78
N PHE A 702 6.42 -26.47 7.71
CA PHE A 702 7.19 -27.71 7.65
C PHE A 702 6.30 -28.95 7.84
N TRP A 703 6.22 -29.51 9.04
CA TRP A 703 5.41 -30.70 9.36
C TRP A 703 4.49 -30.52 10.56
N VAL A 704 4.49 -29.34 11.21
CA VAL A 704 3.70 -29.10 12.43
C VAL A 704 2.19 -29.12 12.17
N GLY A 705 1.76 -28.80 10.94
CA GLY A 705 0.36 -28.87 10.51
C GLY A 705 -0.25 -30.26 10.68
N ARG A 706 0.55 -31.33 10.58
CA ARG A 706 0.10 -32.71 10.88
C ARG A 706 -0.39 -32.84 12.32
N GLN A 707 0.17 -32.07 13.24
CA GLN A 707 -0.16 -32.15 14.66
C GLN A 707 -1.57 -31.61 14.98
N GLY A 708 -2.12 -30.74 14.13
CA GLY A 708 -3.54 -30.36 14.22
C GLY A 708 -4.48 -31.56 14.04
N TYR A 709 -4.16 -32.46 13.10
CA TYR A 709 -4.92 -33.70 12.88
C TYR A 709 -4.76 -34.65 14.07
N THR A 710 -3.54 -34.81 14.58
CA THR A 710 -3.25 -35.59 15.80
C THR A 710 -4.03 -35.06 17.00
N TYR A 711 -4.15 -33.73 17.14
CA TYR A 711 -4.91 -33.11 18.22
C TYR A 711 -6.38 -33.48 18.14
N PHE A 712 -7.04 -33.28 16.99
CA PHE A 712 -8.50 -33.51 16.89
C PHE A 712 -8.89 -35.00 16.94
N LYS A 713 -7.99 -35.93 16.60
CA LYS A 713 -8.15 -37.41 16.60
C LYS A 713 -9.26 -37.97 15.69
N VAL A 714 -10.38 -37.27 15.53
CA VAL A 714 -11.55 -37.68 14.75
C VAL A 714 -11.45 -37.33 13.27
N ILE A 715 -10.49 -36.48 12.89
CA ILE A 715 -10.27 -36.06 11.50
C ILE A 715 -9.16 -36.92 10.89
N PRO A 716 -9.46 -37.82 9.94
CA PRO A 716 -8.46 -38.65 9.29
C PRO A 716 -7.39 -37.82 8.55
N PHE A 717 -6.12 -38.19 8.71
CA PHE A 717 -5.03 -37.60 7.94
C PHE A 717 -4.93 -38.23 6.55
N CYS A 718 -5.82 -37.83 5.64
CA CYS A 718 -5.83 -38.29 4.25
C CYS A 718 -5.91 -37.11 3.26
N ARG A 719 -5.69 -37.40 1.96
CA ARG A 719 -5.67 -36.39 0.89
C ARG A 719 -6.95 -35.54 0.86
N PHE A 720 -8.11 -36.15 1.09
CA PHE A 720 -9.39 -35.44 1.11
C PHE A 720 -9.45 -34.38 2.23
N PHE A 721 -9.11 -34.73 3.47
CA PHE A 721 -9.15 -33.78 4.59
C PHE A 721 -8.04 -32.74 4.54
N ARG A 722 -6.88 -33.05 3.95
CA ARG A 722 -5.84 -32.03 3.65
C ARG A 722 -6.33 -31.00 2.64
N TRP A 723 -7.03 -31.44 1.59
CA TRP A 723 -7.64 -30.54 0.62
C TRP A 723 -8.79 -29.71 1.23
N LEU A 724 -9.64 -30.33 2.05
CA LEU A 724 -10.79 -29.66 2.68
C LEU A 724 -10.37 -28.61 3.71
N LEU A 725 -9.32 -28.89 4.49
CA LEU A 725 -8.81 -28.03 5.56
C LEU A 725 -7.57 -27.23 5.14
N ASP A 726 -7.35 -27.07 3.84
CA ASP A 726 -6.15 -26.43 3.29
C ASP A 726 -5.95 -25.02 3.84
N ASP A 727 -7.02 -24.21 3.93
CA ASP A 727 -6.96 -22.84 4.47
C ASP A 727 -6.44 -22.77 5.93
N TYR A 728 -6.59 -23.87 6.70
CA TYR A 728 -6.07 -23.99 8.08
C TYR A 728 -4.65 -24.55 8.15
N SER A 729 -4.10 -25.01 7.02
CA SER A 729 -2.79 -25.65 6.95
C SER A 729 -1.66 -24.67 6.62
N HIS A 730 -1.95 -23.38 6.41
CA HIS A 730 -0.93 -22.35 6.14
C HIS A 730 -0.38 -21.74 7.43
N THR A 731 0.88 -21.31 7.42
CA THR A 731 1.59 -20.85 8.62
C THR A 731 0.87 -19.75 9.40
N ARG A 732 0.41 -18.67 8.75
CA ARG A 732 -0.34 -17.57 9.42
C ARG A 732 -1.55 -18.11 10.21
N THR A 733 -2.33 -19.00 9.59
CA THR A 733 -3.51 -19.61 10.23
C THR A 733 -3.10 -20.55 11.37
N LEU A 734 -2.05 -21.36 11.17
CA LEU A 734 -1.53 -22.29 12.19
C LEU A 734 -1.03 -21.55 13.43
N TYR A 735 -0.26 -20.47 13.26
CA TYR A 735 0.25 -19.65 14.36
C TYR A 735 -0.90 -18.98 15.14
N HIS A 736 -1.89 -18.40 14.44
CA HIS A 736 -3.06 -17.83 15.11
C HIS A 736 -3.83 -18.89 15.91
N ALA A 737 -4.05 -20.08 15.36
CA ALA A 737 -4.70 -21.17 16.07
C ALA A 737 -3.88 -21.66 17.28
N LEU A 738 -2.55 -21.77 17.14
CA LEU A 738 -1.64 -22.19 18.20
C LEU A 738 -1.66 -21.23 19.39
N HIS A 739 -1.59 -19.93 19.13
CA HIS A 739 -1.64 -18.89 20.16
C HIS A 739 -3.00 -18.80 20.83
N ALA A 740 -4.07 -18.78 20.03
CA ALA A 740 -5.44 -18.68 20.51
C ALA A 740 -5.86 -19.87 21.38
N SER A 741 -5.36 -21.07 21.06
CA SER A 741 -5.68 -22.30 21.80
C SER A 741 -4.91 -22.43 23.12
N GLY A 742 -3.84 -21.65 23.34
CA GLY A 742 -2.96 -21.79 24.50
C GLY A 742 -2.16 -23.10 24.51
N ILE A 743 -2.11 -23.82 23.38
CA ILE A 743 -1.41 -25.12 23.26
C ILE A 743 0.09 -24.93 22.99
N ALA A 744 0.54 -23.71 22.67
CA ALA A 744 1.95 -23.37 22.47
C ALA A 744 2.87 -23.86 23.60
N GLU A 745 2.40 -23.85 24.86
CA GLU A 745 3.16 -24.30 26.04
C GLU A 745 3.36 -25.83 26.12
N LYS A 746 2.78 -26.60 25.19
CA LYS A 746 2.90 -28.07 25.09
C LYS A 746 3.66 -28.52 23.84
N PHE A 747 4.05 -27.58 22.99
CA PHE A 747 4.78 -27.83 21.75
C PHE A 747 6.25 -27.45 21.92
N VAL A 748 7.13 -28.32 21.46
CA VAL A 748 8.54 -27.98 21.24
C VAL A 748 8.62 -27.44 19.82
N VAL A 749 8.87 -26.14 19.69
CA VAL A 749 9.15 -25.51 18.40
C VAL A 749 10.42 -24.67 18.57
N GLN A 750 11.58 -25.25 18.28
CA GLN A 750 12.87 -24.62 18.53
C GLN A 750 13.81 -24.79 17.35
N ASP A 751 14.55 -23.72 17.04
CA ASP A 751 15.69 -23.75 16.13
C ASP A 751 16.96 -23.56 16.95
N LEU A 752 17.91 -24.46 16.72
CA LEU A 752 19.07 -24.68 17.54
C LEU A 752 20.28 -24.79 16.63
N THR A 753 21.26 -23.93 16.83
CA THR A 753 22.47 -23.92 16.02
C THR A 753 23.61 -24.60 16.75
N LEU A 754 24.31 -25.50 16.07
CA LEU A 754 25.45 -26.21 16.60
C LEU A 754 26.65 -26.15 15.64
N PRO A 755 27.89 -26.24 16.15
CA PRO A 755 29.03 -26.60 15.32
C PRO A 755 28.76 -27.92 14.59
N TYR A 756 29.20 -28.04 13.33
CA TYR A 756 29.05 -29.27 12.54
C TYR A 756 29.61 -30.50 13.27
N ALA A 757 30.78 -30.35 13.92
CA ALA A 757 31.46 -31.43 14.65
C ALA A 757 30.67 -32.02 15.83
N THR A 758 29.66 -31.31 16.35
CA THR A 758 28.84 -31.76 17.49
C THR A 758 27.37 -31.95 17.14
N ALA A 759 26.97 -31.65 15.90
CA ALA A 759 25.59 -31.72 15.44
C ALA A 759 25.00 -33.14 15.52
N GLU A 760 25.73 -34.16 15.09
CA GLU A 760 25.26 -35.57 15.15
C GLU A 760 24.96 -36.00 16.59
N LYS A 761 25.87 -35.73 17.52
CA LYS A 761 25.68 -36.03 18.95
C LYS A 761 24.44 -35.34 19.54
N PHE A 762 24.09 -34.17 19.02
CA PHE A 762 22.88 -33.48 19.44
C PHE A 762 21.62 -34.15 18.87
N VAL A 763 21.64 -34.57 17.61
CA VAL A 763 20.54 -35.31 16.99
C VAL A 763 20.27 -36.62 17.73
N ASP A 764 21.31 -37.39 18.06
CA ASP A 764 21.18 -38.62 18.85
C ASP A 764 20.53 -38.37 20.20
N TRP A 765 20.97 -37.31 20.89
CA TRP A 765 20.39 -36.93 22.17
C TRP A 765 18.92 -36.48 22.05
N VAL A 766 18.54 -35.77 20.97
CA VAL A 766 17.15 -35.38 20.72
C VAL A 766 16.28 -36.60 20.44
N ASP A 767 16.78 -37.60 19.72
CA ASP A 767 16.07 -38.86 19.49
C ASP A 767 15.80 -39.60 20.81
N GLU A 768 16.83 -39.73 21.66
CA GLU A 768 16.71 -40.38 22.97
C GLU A 768 15.77 -39.64 23.94
N GLU A 769 15.92 -38.32 24.05
CA GLU A 769 15.19 -37.54 25.04
C GLU A 769 13.80 -37.12 24.57
N PHE A 770 13.62 -36.78 23.29
CA PHE A 770 12.35 -36.27 22.78
C PHE A 770 11.64 -37.22 21.82
N GLY A 771 12.36 -38.05 21.06
CA GLY A 771 11.79 -38.91 20.02
C GLY A 771 11.06 -38.11 18.94
N ILE A 772 11.51 -36.88 18.66
CA ILE A 772 10.89 -35.97 17.69
C ILE A 772 11.54 -36.16 16.33
N TRP A 773 10.70 -36.53 15.36
CA TRP A 773 11.04 -36.60 13.94
C TRP A 773 9.90 -36.03 13.08
N PRO A 774 10.18 -35.46 11.91
CA PRO A 774 11.52 -35.22 11.34
C PRO A 774 12.23 -33.98 11.94
N LEU A 775 13.50 -33.80 11.59
CA LEU A 775 14.34 -32.64 11.94
C LEU A 775 14.74 -31.86 10.69
N TRP A 776 14.82 -30.53 10.79
CA TRP A 776 15.28 -29.65 9.69
C TRP A 776 16.75 -29.33 9.85
N LEU A 777 17.53 -29.40 8.78
CA LEU A 777 18.94 -29.01 8.75
C LEU A 777 19.09 -27.79 7.83
N CYS A 778 19.72 -26.73 8.33
CA CYS A 778 19.98 -25.54 7.53
C CYS A 778 21.39 -24.99 7.81
N PRO A 779 22.31 -24.99 6.82
CA PRO A 779 23.66 -24.47 6.99
C PRO A 779 23.66 -22.94 7.12
N LEU A 780 24.47 -22.41 8.05
CA LEU A 780 24.60 -20.98 8.33
C LEU A 780 26.05 -20.52 8.22
N ARG A 781 26.25 -19.38 7.55
CA ARG A 781 27.55 -18.72 7.45
C ARG A 781 27.98 -18.15 8.80
N GLY A 782 29.28 -18.20 9.10
CA GLY A 782 29.87 -17.55 10.27
C GLY A 782 29.73 -16.02 10.22
N ARG A 783 29.78 -15.37 11.39
CA ARG A 783 29.44 -13.95 11.58
C ARG A 783 30.52 -13.18 12.34
N GLY A 784 30.65 -11.89 12.04
CA GLY A 784 31.46 -10.97 12.83
C GLY A 784 30.76 -10.57 14.13
N LEU A 785 31.54 -10.33 15.19
CA LEU A 785 31.07 -9.81 16.48
C LEU A 785 31.12 -8.26 16.50
N PRO A 786 30.27 -7.57 17.30
CA PRO A 786 29.21 -8.08 18.17
C PRO A 786 27.92 -8.43 17.40
N THR A 787 27.19 -9.44 17.87
CA THR A 787 25.91 -9.88 17.28
C THR A 787 25.03 -10.61 18.29
N PHE A 788 23.71 -10.47 18.19
CA PHE A 788 22.75 -11.32 18.92
C PHE A 788 22.34 -12.56 18.14
N HIS A 789 22.82 -12.72 16.91
CA HIS A 789 22.68 -13.97 16.18
C HIS A 789 23.45 -15.07 16.92
N PRO A 790 22.99 -16.32 16.82
CA PRO A 790 23.74 -17.45 17.34
C PRO A 790 25.15 -17.48 16.74
N VAL A 791 26.17 -17.59 17.59
CA VAL A 791 27.58 -17.72 17.22
C VAL A 791 28.25 -18.77 18.09
N THR A 792 29.35 -19.35 17.64
CA THR A 792 30.16 -20.25 18.46
C THR A 792 31.63 -19.93 18.31
N GLU A 793 32.37 -20.06 19.41
CA GLU A 793 33.83 -20.04 19.40
C GLU A 793 34.43 -21.45 19.23
N GLY A 794 33.58 -22.48 19.11
CA GLY A 794 33.94 -23.90 19.16
C GLY A 794 33.74 -24.51 20.55
N PRO A 795 33.73 -25.86 20.67
CA PRO A 795 33.55 -26.53 21.95
C PRO A 795 34.73 -26.26 22.92
N PRO A 796 34.49 -26.22 24.25
CA PRO A 796 35.55 -26.09 25.24
C PRO A 796 36.62 -27.19 25.08
N GLY A 797 37.89 -26.81 24.86
CA GLY A 797 39.02 -27.75 24.68
C GLY A 797 39.49 -27.96 23.23
N PHE A 798 38.81 -27.41 22.22
CA PHE A 798 39.28 -27.41 20.82
C PHE A 798 40.21 -26.20 20.55
N GLU A 799 41.42 -26.21 21.10
CA GLU A 799 42.36 -25.08 21.01
C GLU A 799 42.89 -24.82 19.58
N LYS A 800 42.91 -25.83 18.70
CA LYS A 800 43.46 -25.73 17.34
C LYS A 800 42.71 -24.77 16.40
N ALA A 801 41.43 -24.48 16.64
CA ALA A 801 40.67 -23.59 15.76
C ALA A 801 40.89 -22.09 16.07
N LYS A 802 41.65 -21.74 17.11
CA LYS A 802 41.94 -20.34 17.46
C LYS A 802 42.95 -19.68 16.49
N GLU A 803 43.79 -20.45 15.82
CA GLU A 803 44.93 -19.95 15.01
C GLU A 803 44.60 -19.74 13.52
N GLU A 804 43.54 -20.35 12.99
CA GLU A 804 43.16 -20.29 11.55
C GLU A 804 41.94 -19.39 11.26
N ARG A 805 41.64 -18.42 12.13
CA ARG A 805 40.47 -17.55 11.94
C ARG A 805 40.73 -16.58 10.78
N LYS A 806 39.97 -16.74 9.70
CA LYS A 806 39.95 -15.77 8.59
C LYS A 806 39.51 -14.41 9.13
N GLU A 807 40.34 -13.41 8.91
CA GLU A 807 39.97 -12.00 9.03
C GLU A 807 39.25 -11.59 7.74
N GLU A 808 38.01 -11.13 7.86
CA GLU A 808 37.30 -10.41 6.80
C GLU A 808 37.15 -8.97 7.32
N ASP A 809 37.72 -7.99 6.61
CA ASP A 809 37.78 -6.58 7.01
C ASP A 809 38.34 -6.32 8.43
N GLY A 810 39.32 -7.10 8.88
CA GLY A 810 40.01 -6.92 10.17
C GLY A 810 39.17 -7.28 11.41
N LYS A 811 38.05 -7.99 11.24
CA LYS A 811 37.20 -8.48 12.35
C LYS A 811 37.25 -10.00 12.50
N LYS A 812 37.21 -10.48 13.75
CA LYS A 812 37.13 -11.90 14.10
C LYS A 812 35.77 -12.47 13.69
N MET A 813 35.76 -13.49 12.84
CA MET A 813 34.56 -14.22 12.42
C MET A 813 34.32 -15.46 13.29
N SER A 814 33.05 -15.76 13.58
CA SER A 814 32.62 -17.02 14.20
C SER A 814 32.74 -18.18 13.22
N GLN A 815 32.74 -19.41 13.73
CA GLN A 815 32.66 -20.59 12.88
C GLN A 815 31.27 -20.68 12.19
N PRO A 816 31.18 -21.25 10.98
CA PRO A 816 29.92 -21.70 10.40
C PRO A 816 29.22 -22.71 11.33
N MET A 817 27.90 -22.74 11.29
CA MET A 817 27.10 -23.60 12.15
C MET A 817 25.95 -24.24 11.36
N LEU A 818 25.44 -25.34 11.87
CA LEU A 818 24.26 -26.01 11.36
C LEU A 818 23.07 -25.70 12.26
N ASN A 819 22.00 -25.14 11.69
CA ASN A 819 20.72 -25.05 12.37
C ASN A 819 19.99 -26.38 12.32
N ILE A 820 19.43 -26.79 13.45
CA ILE A 820 18.63 -27.99 13.64
C ILE A 820 17.26 -27.58 14.18
N GLY A 821 16.22 -27.71 13.35
CA GLY A 821 14.84 -27.44 13.70
C GLY A 821 14.18 -28.64 14.38
N VAL A 822 13.84 -28.49 15.66
CA VAL A 822 13.17 -29.50 16.49
C VAL A 822 11.73 -29.07 16.72
N TRP A 823 10.80 -29.63 15.94
CA TRP A 823 9.39 -29.25 15.97
C TRP A 823 8.45 -30.44 16.15
N GLY A 824 7.80 -30.52 17.31
CA GLY A 824 6.92 -31.63 17.67
C GLY A 824 6.19 -31.45 19.00
N TRP A 825 5.46 -32.50 19.40
CA TRP A 825 4.81 -32.52 20.71
C TRP A 825 5.85 -32.67 21.82
N GLY A 826 5.74 -31.82 22.84
CA GLY A 826 6.47 -32.00 24.09
C GLY A 826 5.71 -32.88 25.09
N PRO A 827 6.31 -33.13 26.26
CA PRO A 827 5.63 -33.76 27.39
C PRO A 827 4.32 -33.02 27.74
N GLN A 828 3.26 -33.76 28.06
CA GLN A 828 1.97 -33.15 28.46
C GLN A 828 2.03 -32.47 29.83
N ASP A 829 2.89 -32.98 30.71
CA ASP A 829 3.14 -32.44 32.03
C ASP A 829 4.06 -31.22 31.95
N TYR A 830 3.64 -30.09 32.54
CA TYR A 830 4.36 -28.82 32.44
C TYR A 830 5.72 -28.85 33.13
N GLU A 831 5.85 -29.51 34.28
CA GLU A 831 7.13 -29.61 34.99
C GLU A 831 8.14 -30.41 34.17
N THR A 832 7.70 -31.54 33.61
CA THR A 832 8.51 -32.36 32.70
C THR A 832 8.84 -31.59 31.42
N PHE A 833 7.91 -30.82 30.87
CA PHE A 833 8.15 -29.97 29.71
C PHE A 833 9.24 -28.94 29.99
N VAL A 834 9.16 -28.19 31.09
CA VAL A 834 10.18 -27.23 31.51
C VAL A 834 11.52 -27.92 31.77
N ARG A 835 11.53 -29.07 32.45
CA ARG A 835 12.76 -29.84 32.73
C ARG A 835 13.46 -30.26 31.44
N LYS A 836 12.73 -30.82 30.47
CA LYS A 836 13.31 -31.23 29.17
C LYS A 836 13.82 -30.04 28.38
N ASN A 837 13.11 -28.92 28.36
CA ASN A 837 13.57 -27.70 27.69
C ASN A 837 14.86 -27.15 28.34
N ARG A 838 14.96 -27.17 29.67
CA ARG A 838 16.20 -26.82 30.37
C ARG A 838 17.33 -27.80 30.06
N GLY A 839 17.03 -29.10 29.97
CA GLY A 839 17.98 -30.13 29.57
C GLY A 839 18.51 -29.90 28.15
N LEU A 840 17.62 -29.54 27.21
CA LEU A 840 17.97 -29.19 25.83
C LEU A 840 18.89 -27.97 25.79
N GLU A 841 18.55 -26.93 26.55
CA GLU A 841 19.37 -25.72 26.64
C GLU A 841 20.76 -25.98 27.27
N ALA A 842 20.84 -26.85 28.27
CA ALA A 842 22.11 -27.27 28.87
C ALA A 842 22.94 -28.13 27.91
N LYS A 843 22.31 -29.08 27.20
CA LYS A 843 22.99 -29.91 26.20
C LYS A 843 23.51 -29.09 25.03
N LEU A 844 22.74 -28.09 24.62
CA LEU A 844 23.14 -27.16 23.58
C LEU A 844 24.40 -26.38 23.98
N ALA A 845 24.44 -25.84 25.21
CA ALA A 845 25.61 -25.15 25.74
C ALA A 845 26.83 -26.09 25.86
N GLU A 846 26.63 -27.33 26.34
CA GLU A 846 27.68 -28.37 26.42
C GLU A 846 28.35 -28.62 25.06
N LEU A 847 27.54 -28.66 23.99
CA LEU A 847 28.00 -28.95 22.63
C LEU A 847 28.47 -27.70 21.86
N GLY A 848 28.56 -26.55 22.52
CA GLY A 848 28.99 -25.27 21.94
C GLY A 848 27.96 -24.66 20.97
N GLY A 849 26.70 -25.05 21.09
CA GLY A 849 25.59 -24.52 20.31
C GLY A 849 24.86 -23.36 20.98
N ARG A 850 23.91 -22.78 20.26
CA ARG A 850 23.07 -21.66 20.72
C ARG A 850 21.65 -21.74 20.20
N LYS A 851 20.72 -21.18 20.96
CA LYS A 851 19.29 -21.20 20.66
C LYS A 851 18.84 -19.93 19.93
N TRP A 852 17.93 -20.08 18.97
CA TRP A 852 17.30 -18.94 18.31
C TRP A 852 16.25 -18.29 19.21
N LEU A 853 16.29 -16.96 19.30
CA LEU A 853 15.53 -16.18 20.29
C LEU A 853 14.09 -15.84 19.87
N TYR A 854 13.52 -16.55 18.88
CA TYR A 854 12.11 -16.39 18.51
C TYR A 854 11.16 -17.21 19.40
N ALA A 855 11.66 -18.30 19.99
CA ALA A 855 10.95 -19.17 20.93
C ALA A 855 11.25 -18.81 22.40
N HIS A 856 10.46 -19.35 23.33
CA HIS A 856 10.73 -19.16 24.77
C HIS A 856 12.06 -19.78 25.19
N THR A 857 12.80 -19.08 26.03
CA THR A 857 14.04 -19.56 26.66
C THR A 857 13.82 -19.89 28.12
N TYR A 858 14.24 -21.06 28.56
CA TYR A 858 14.10 -21.54 29.95
C TYR A 858 15.36 -21.34 30.79
N TYR A 859 16.40 -20.72 30.21
CA TYR A 859 17.58 -20.21 30.91
C TYR A 859 17.18 -19.30 32.09
N THR A 860 17.88 -19.46 33.22
CA THR A 860 17.98 -18.39 34.20
C THR A 860 18.68 -17.19 33.57
N GLU A 861 18.45 -15.99 34.10
CA GLU A 861 19.08 -14.78 33.58
C GLU A 861 20.62 -14.91 33.55
N ARG A 862 21.20 -15.52 34.59
CA ARG A 862 22.63 -15.78 34.68
C ARG A 862 23.13 -16.72 33.58
N GLU A 863 22.41 -17.81 33.31
CA GLU A 863 22.76 -18.75 32.23
C GLU A 863 22.65 -18.06 30.86
N PHE A 864 21.60 -17.26 30.65
CA PHE A 864 21.42 -16.53 29.40
C PHE A 864 22.60 -15.58 29.11
N TRP A 865 22.98 -14.74 30.09
CA TRP A 865 24.10 -13.81 29.93
C TRP A 865 25.49 -14.45 30.05
N ALA A 866 25.57 -15.74 30.37
CA ALA A 866 26.82 -16.49 30.22
C ALA A 866 27.07 -16.83 28.74
N GLU A 867 26.00 -17.00 27.96
CA GLU A 867 26.07 -17.24 26.52
C GLU A 867 26.22 -15.92 25.74
N TYR A 868 25.42 -14.90 26.05
CA TYR A 868 25.41 -13.61 25.33
C TYR A 868 26.25 -12.54 26.04
N ASP A 869 27.00 -11.73 25.27
CA ASP A 869 27.80 -10.63 25.84
C ASP A 869 26.90 -9.52 26.39
N ARG A 870 26.67 -9.57 27.71
CA ARG A 870 25.91 -8.56 28.42
C ARG A 870 26.60 -7.20 28.42
N THR A 871 27.94 -7.17 28.48
CA THR A 871 28.70 -5.93 28.67
C THR A 871 28.60 -5.06 27.42
N GLU A 872 28.84 -5.65 26.25
CA GLU A 872 28.72 -4.93 24.98
C GLU A 872 27.26 -4.54 24.68
N TYR A 873 26.30 -5.41 25.02
CA TYR A 873 24.88 -5.11 24.86
C TYR A 873 24.41 -3.95 25.75
N ASP A 874 24.75 -3.96 27.03
CA ASP A 874 24.38 -2.90 27.97
C ASP A 874 25.03 -1.56 27.56
N ALA A 875 26.29 -1.58 27.09
CA ALA A 875 26.95 -0.40 26.54
C ALA A 875 26.23 0.18 25.31
N LEU A 876 25.73 -0.67 24.40
CA LEU A 876 24.91 -0.21 23.26
C LEU A 876 23.58 0.38 23.73
N ARG A 877 22.93 -0.22 24.73
CA ARG A 877 21.67 0.30 25.29
C ARG A 877 21.86 1.67 25.92
N GLU A 878 22.95 1.89 26.65
CA GLU A 878 23.28 3.19 27.21
C GLU A 878 23.55 4.22 26.10
N LYS A 879 24.42 3.87 25.15
CA LYS A 879 24.81 4.75 24.03
C LYS A 879 23.62 5.18 23.16
N TYR A 880 22.66 4.29 22.94
CA TYR A 880 21.52 4.50 22.04
C TYR A 880 20.18 4.62 22.76
N PHE A 881 20.19 4.97 24.05
CA PHE A 881 19.01 5.29 24.85
C PHE A 881 17.99 4.13 24.97
N GLY A 882 18.43 2.89 24.80
CA GLY A 882 17.59 1.68 24.88
C GLY A 882 17.31 1.20 26.30
N THR A 883 17.81 1.87 27.34
CA THR A 883 17.70 1.43 28.75
C THR A 883 16.26 1.37 29.27
N THR A 884 15.35 2.18 28.71
CA THR A 884 13.90 2.18 29.04
C THR A 884 13.12 1.06 28.35
N LEU A 885 13.70 0.42 27.32
CA LEU A 885 13.10 -0.71 26.63
C LEU A 885 13.32 -2.02 27.41
N PRO A 886 12.49 -3.06 27.24
CA PRO A 886 12.81 -4.38 27.77
C PRO A 886 14.15 -4.91 27.23
N THR A 887 14.88 -5.69 28.02
CA THR A 887 16.07 -6.41 27.54
C THR A 887 15.68 -7.56 26.60
N VAL A 888 16.66 -8.13 25.88
CA VAL A 888 16.41 -9.36 25.10
C VAL A 888 15.89 -10.47 26.00
N TYR A 889 16.51 -10.68 27.17
CA TYR A 889 16.07 -11.67 28.17
C TYR A 889 14.61 -11.45 28.60
N ASP A 890 14.21 -10.20 28.88
CA ASP A 890 12.83 -9.88 29.25
C ASP A 890 11.81 -10.22 28.17
N LYS A 891 12.22 -10.19 26.90
CA LYS A 891 11.36 -10.56 25.76
C LYS A 891 11.29 -12.06 25.50
N VAL A 892 12.31 -12.83 25.88
CA VAL A 892 12.38 -14.28 25.58
C VAL A 892 11.98 -15.18 26.75
N LYS A 893 12.05 -14.70 27.99
CA LYS A 893 11.69 -15.51 29.17
C LYS A 893 10.18 -15.83 29.20
N PRO A 894 9.78 -17.06 29.53
CA PRO A 894 8.38 -17.42 29.72
C PRO A 894 7.81 -16.73 30.96
N LYS A 895 6.51 -16.44 30.96
CA LYS A 895 5.82 -15.90 32.15
C LYS A 895 5.74 -16.99 33.21
N THR A 896 6.39 -16.78 34.36
CA THR A 896 6.24 -17.68 35.51
C THR A 896 4.79 -17.72 35.95
N ARG A 897 4.15 -18.89 35.86
CA ARG A 897 2.84 -19.12 36.43
C ARG A 897 2.99 -19.32 37.95
N GLY A 898 3.19 -18.21 38.67
CA GLY A 898 3.03 -18.12 40.13
C GLY A 898 4.30 -17.86 40.96
N MET A 899 4.48 -16.61 41.41
CA MET A 899 5.15 -16.27 42.69
C MET A 899 4.92 -14.83 43.19
N GLU A 900 4.02 -14.05 42.59
CA GLU A 900 3.48 -12.82 43.22
C GLU A 900 2.03 -13.04 43.65
N GLY A 901 1.87 -13.43 44.92
CA GLY A 901 0.59 -13.35 45.59
C GLY A 901 0.24 -11.90 45.87
N LYS A 902 -0.47 -11.22 44.95
CA LYS A 902 -1.34 -10.09 45.31
C LYS A 902 -2.64 -10.14 44.50
N LYS A 903 -3.69 -10.54 45.23
CA LYS A 903 -5.13 -10.37 45.00
C LYS A 903 -5.49 -9.50 43.78
N THR A 904 -5.88 -10.14 42.67
CA THR A 904 -6.78 -9.56 41.67
C THR A 904 -7.89 -10.57 41.33
N GLY A 905 -9.07 -10.02 40.99
CA GLY A 905 -10.40 -10.62 41.14
C GLY A 905 -10.63 -12.03 40.57
N SER A 906 -11.60 -12.71 41.18
CA SER A 906 -12.09 -14.07 40.92
C SER A 906 -12.62 -14.36 39.49
N GLY A 907 -12.59 -13.39 38.56
CA GLY A 907 -13.11 -13.55 37.20
C GLY A 907 -12.11 -14.04 36.15
N GLU A 908 -10.81 -13.79 36.31
CA GLU A 908 -9.80 -14.17 35.29
C GLU A 908 -9.31 -15.61 35.41
N LYS A 909 -9.35 -16.21 36.61
CA LYS A 909 -8.95 -17.62 36.83
C LYS A 909 -9.85 -18.62 36.09
N GLN A 910 -11.09 -18.28 35.78
CA GLN A 910 -12.02 -19.20 35.09
C GLN A 910 -11.83 -19.26 33.57
N LYS A 911 -11.38 -18.18 32.92
CA LYS A 911 -11.24 -18.15 31.45
C LYS A 911 -10.10 -19.01 30.91
N GLY A 912 -9.00 -19.18 31.65
CA GLY A 912 -7.83 -19.94 31.19
C GLY A 912 -7.94 -21.47 31.33
N SER A 913 -8.86 -21.97 32.16
CA SER A 913 -8.92 -23.41 32.47
C SER A 913 -9.59 -24.24 31.37
N TRP A 914 -10.75 -23.79 30.85
CA TRP A 914 -11.50 -24.55 29.84
C TRP A 914 -10.89 -24.48 28.43
N LEU A 915 -10.15 -23.42 28.10
CA LEU A 915 -9.41 -23.30 26.83
C LEU A 915 -8.30 -24.36 26.71
N SER A 916 -7.78 -24.87 27.82
CA SER A 916 -6.78 -25.95 27.81
C SER A 916 -7.41 -27.36 27.65
N THR A 917 -8.74 -27.46 27.70
CA THR A 917 -9.49 -28.71 27.63
C THR A 917 -9.72 -29.13 26.17
N TRP A 918 -9.37 -30.37 25.85
CA TRP A 918 -9.69 -30.97 24.55
C TRP A 918 -11.19 -31.28 24.42
N PRO A 919 -11.84 -31.04 23.26
CA PRO A 919 -11.33 -30.42 22.03
C PRO A 919 -11.50 -28.88 21.98
N ILE A 920 -12.01 -28.29 23.07
CA ILE A 920 -12.51 -26.93 23.11
C ILE A 920 -11.44 -25.89 22.73
N GLY A 921 -10.22 -26.04 23.25
CA GLY A 921 -9.09 -25.15 22.93
C GLY A 921 -8.76 -25.09 21.45
N GLY A 922 -8.68 -26.25 20.79
CA GLY A 922 -8.42 -26.32 19.35
C GLY A 922 -9.56 -25.73 18.52
N VAL A 923 -10.83 -26.01 18.87
CA VAL A 923 -11.99 -25.42 18.19
C VAL A 923 -11.99 -23.90 18.33
N TYR A 924 -11.74 -23.39 19.54
CA TYR A 924 -11.62 -21.95 19.78
C TYR A 924 -10.48 -21.32 18.97
N GLY A 925 -9.32 -21.99 18.91
CA GLY A 925 -8.19 -21.59 18.08
C GLY A 925 -8.55 -21.49 16.60
N MET A 926 -9.26 -22.47 16.05
CA MET A 926 -9.74 -22.43 14.67
C MET A 926 -10.74 -21.29 14.43
N VAL A 927 -11.68 -21.05 15.34
CA VAL A 927 -12.64 -19.92 15.20
C VAL A 927 -11.92 -18.58 15.19
N LEU A 928 -10.96 -18.36 16.09
CA LEU A 928 -10.19 -17.12 16.10
C LEU A 928 -9.29 -16.98 14.88
N ALA A 929 -8.70 -18.06 14.39
CA ALA A 929 -7.95 -18.04 13.14
C ALA A 929 -8.85 -17.65 11.95
N THR A 930 -10.11 -18.11 11.91
CA THR A 930 -11.10 -17.68 10.92
C THR A 930 -11.44 -16.20 11.03
N LEU A 931 -11.60 -15.68 12.25
CA LEU A 931 -11.90 -14.28 12.50
C LEU A 931 -10.70 -13.34 12.28
N SER A 932 -9.48 -13.87 12.22
CA SER A 932 -8.27 -13.08 11.98
C SER A 932 -8.22 -12.40 10.61
N GLY A 933 -8.96 -12.94 9.62
CA GLY A 933 -8.94 -12.46 8.24
C GLY A 933 -7.84 -13.07 7.37
N ASP A 934 -6.99 -13.95 7.92
CA ASP A 934 -5.90 -14.60 7.17
C ASP A 934 -6.37 -15.73 6.24
N ILE A 935 -7.56 -16.29 6.52
CA ILE A 935 -8.13 -17.35 5.70
C ILE A 935 -8.26 -16.90 4.24
N GLY A 936 -7.70 -17.70 3.33
CA GLY A 936 -7.71 -17.44 1.90
C GLY A 936 -6.69 -16.40 1.41
N LEU A 937 -5.85 -15.80 2.28
CA LEU A 937 -4.81 -14.85 1.82
C LEU A 937 -3.83 -15.49 0.84
N HIS A 938 -3.41 -16.74 1.10
CA HIS A 938 -2.52 -17.51 0.22
C HIS A 938 -3.13 -17.74 -1.18
N ARG A 939 -4.45 -17.65 -1.34
CA ARG A 939 -5.13 -17.77 -2.65
C ARG A 939 -4.97 -16.51 -3.51
N LYS A 940 -4.68 -15.36 -2.89
CA LYS A 940 -4.46 -14.08 -3.57
C LYS A 940 -3.00 -13.88 -3.99
N ALA A 941 -2.10 -14.78 -3.57
CA ALA A 941 -0.68 -14.67 -3.87
C ALA A 941 -0.42 -14.66 -5.39
N THR A 942 0.35 -13.69 -5.86
CA THR A 942 0.70 -13.54 -7.28
C THR A 942 1.95 -14.31 -7.66
N TRP A 943 2.79 -14.67 -6.68
CA TRP A 943 3.98 -15.52 -6.87
C TRP A 943 3.66 -17.00 -7.15
N ARG A 944 2.43 -17.45 -6.86
CA ARG A 944 2.00 -18.84 -7.10
C ARG A 944 2.01 -19.18 -8.58
N TYR A 945 2.43 -20.40 -8.89
CA TYR A 945 2.45 -20.86 -10.28
C TYR A 945 1.03 -21.08 -10.81
N LYS A 946 0.70 -20.44 -11.94
CA LYS A 946 -0.65 -20.49 -12.56
C LYS A 946 -0.70 -21.27 -13.88
N GLY A 947 0.31 -22.09 -14.17
CA GLY A 947 0.32 -22.95 -15.35
C GLY A 947 0.50 -22.22 -16.69
N LYS A 948 1.03 -20.98 -16.68
CA LYS A 948 1.25 -20.16 -17.89
C LYS A 948 2.72 -20.00 -18.21
#